data_AF-A0A7C2IAX9-F1
#
_entry.id   AF-A0A7C2IAX9-F1
#
_cell.length_a   1.000
_cell.length_b   1.000
_cell.length_c   1.000
_cell.angle_alpha   90.00
_cell.angle_beta   90.00
_cell.angle_gamma   90.00
#
_symmetry.space_group_name_H-M   'P 1'
#
loop_
_entity.id
_entity.type
_entity.pdbx_description
1 polymer ?
#
loop_
_entity_poly.entity_id
_entity_poly.type
_entity_poly.pdbx_seq_one_letter_code
_entity_poly.pdbx_strand_id
1 'polypeptide(L)'
;MSFTRRWLLESAAASAALARQAGAATGDGPASGNFELLVLAGNSAFEALAGVSEAMAKAAAQAPRGELVAWGIPFRIGRPLLLARQVATEAVPNVRAEWLVFLHTTDSKPLEAGPSGLIRPMRGEGFLGEHVADYVLVYADGTEARHEIRRRHQIGMFRRRWGENCFQAVAQRKPHPVRPVHEQPSILVDLGPGLGWGQAETRTRNPDQAPWTNWLWAWQNPHPSKPITAIRFEPRQPGVVVSAVSAGGAGSNPLRWRRRRKAILELGEASEFDFRLDRSGQWRQIRLDLGQIISVEPRPLYPNDSWAQTPNNEPPEVSRRELLVEYTSHAEARFYLEGRAPVPVSEVENGRAGPLAAVKPATRRVGLRVIDRARGTPVPVKLHLHGESGEYLAPLDRHRQPNPAWFEDYSPEFQHLGRHRCVYIDGETVLDLPPGRVFVEVSKGFEIRPVRKVIEVGPATETVDIEIERVLPWRERGWVTADTHVHFLSPPTALLEGAAEGVNVVNLLASQWGELMTNVGDFDGKTTFGAKESGGDGEWLVRVGTENRQHVLGHISLLGYKGRLIAPMCAGGPDESALGDAVEILLMEWAERCRAQGGISVLPHFPNPRCENAAGLIAGLIEAVEMTSWGNLYAGIDPYSLSDYYRYLNCGHRIAVVGGTDKMSA
;
A
#
# COMPACT_ATOMS: atom_id res chain seq x y z
N MET A 1 -13.87 17.70 11.18
CA MET A 1 -14.35 16.48 10.49
C MET A 1 -15.62 16.04 11.17
N SER A 2 -16.76 16.19 10.50
CA SER A 2 -18.08 15.81 11.02
C SER A 2 -18.26 14.30 10.85
N PHE A 3 -18.28 13.54 11.95
CA PHE A 3 -18.60 12.13 11.93
C PHE A 3 -20.11 11.98 11.65
N THR A 4 -20.47 11.39 10.52
CA THR A 4 -21.87 11.25 10.14
C THR A 4 -22.58 10.23 11.02
N ARG A 5 -23.88 10.43 11.24
CA ARG A 5 -24.77 9.51 11.99
C ARG A 5 -24.74 8.08 11.43
N ARG A 6 -24.44 7.93 10.13
CA ARG A 6 -24.27 6.65 9.43
C ARG A 6 -23.07 5.85 9.97
N TRP A 7 -21.91 6.51 10.14
CA TRP A 7 -20.72 5.87 10.73
C TRP A 7 -20.99 5.36 12.16
N LEU A 8 -21.75 6.13 12.95
CA LEU A 8 -22.11 5.75 14.32
C LEU A 8 -23.03 4.50 14.35
N LEU A 9 -23.98 4.42 13.42
CA LEU A 9 -24.93 3.30 13.32
C LEU A 9 -24.29 2.03 12.74
N GLU A 10 -23.42 2.17 11.73
CA GLU A 10 -22.64 1.06 11.16
C GLU A 10 -21.67 0.48 12.20
N SER A 11 -21.06 1.33 13.04
CA SER A 11 -20.18 0.91 14.14
C SER A 11 -20.94 0.20 15.28
N ALA A 12 -22.18 0.61 15.56
CA ALA A 12 -23.00 0.05 16.63
C ALA A 12 -23.60 -1.31 16.25
N ALA A 13 -24.09 -1.47 15.02
CA ALA A 13 -24.63 -2.73 14.53
C ALA A 13 -23.55 -3.82 14.38
N ALA A 14 -22.34 -3.44 13.94
CA ALA A 14 -21.21 -4.35 13.81
C ALA A 14 -20.65 -4.84 15.16
N SER A 15 -20.72 -4.02 16.22
CA SER A 15 -20.29 -4.41 17.57
C SER A 15 -21.13 -5.58 18.13
N ALA A 16 -22.41 -5.66 17.79
CA ALA A 16 -23.29 -6.75 18.21
C ALA A 16 -23.03 -8.07 17.47
N ALA A 17 -22.61 -8.02 16.21
CA ALA A 17 -22.27 -9.20 15.41
C ALA A 17 -20.87 -9.76 15.77
N LEU A 18 -19.89 -8.90 16.05
CA LEU A 18 -18.53 -9.29 16.46
C LEU A 18 -18.46 -9.85 17.89
N ALA A 19 -19.36 -9.42 18.79
CA ALA A 19 -19.45 -9.98 20.13
C ALA A 19 -19.82 -11.48 20.14
N ARG A 20 -20.39 -12.02 19.06
CA ARG A 20 -20.73 -13.46 18.92
C ARG A 20 -19.64 -14.32 18.26
N GLN A 21 -18.51 -13.74 17.83
CA GLN A 21 -17.39 -14.46 17.21
C GLN A 21 -16.03 -14.17 17.87
N ALA A 22 -16.01 -13.62 19.09
CA ALA A 22 -14.79 -13.34 19.86
C ALA A 22 -14.22 -14.60 20.55
N GLY A 23 -14.16 -15.72 19.82
CA GLY A 23 -13.52 -16.96 20.26
C GLY A 23 -12.42 -17.38 19.29
N ALA A 24 -11.22 -17.62 19.82
CA ALA A 24 -10.18 -18.47 19.24
C ALA A 24 -9.09 -17.91 18.30
N ALA A 25 -8.62 -16.67 18.46
CA ALA A 25 -7.26 -16.31 18.00
C ALA A 25 -6.57 -15.42 19.04
N THR A 26 -5.97 -16.04 20.05
CA THR A 26 -5.32 -15.35 21.18
C THR A 26 -3.87 -15.00 20.87
N GLY A 27 -3.63 -14.23 19.81
CA GLY A 27 -2.32 -13.63 19.57
C GLY A 27 -2.09 -13.07 18.16
N ASP A 28 -1.04 -12.27 18.01
CA ASP A 28 -0.60 -11.71 16.72
C ASP A 28 0.48 -12.55 16.02
N GLY A 29 0.70 -13.79 16.46
CA GLY A 29 1.63 -14.73 15.83
C GLY A 29 2.12 -15.82 16.80
N PRO A 30 3.13 -16.60 16.39
CA PRO A 30 3.80 -17.58 17.25
C PRO A 30 4.50 -16.92 18.44
N ALA A 31 4.54 -17.60 19.59
CA ALA A 31 5.32 -17.18 20.75
C ALA A 31 6.80 -17.50 20.54
N SER A 32 7.67 -16.52 20.78
CA SER A 32 9.11 -16.70 20.78
C SER A 32 9.56 -17.50 22.00
N GLY A 33 10.44 -18.47 21.77
CA GLY A 33 11.10 -19.20 22.86
C GLY A 33 12.12 -18.37 23.67
N ASN A 34 12.37 -17.12 23.29
CA ASN A 34 13.28 -16.22 24.03
C ASN A 34 12.62 -15.57 25.25
N PHE A 35 11.32 -15.79 25.44
CA PHE A 35 10.52 -15.19 26.50
C PHE A 35 9.71 -16.25 27.25
N GLU A 36 9.61 -16.06 28.56
CA GLU A 36 8.80 -16.85 29.47
C GLU A 36 7.78 -15.98 30.21
N LEU A 37 6.69 -16.63 30.64
CA LEU A 37 5.59 -15.99 31.33
C LEU A 37 5.93 -15.72 32.80
N LEU A 38 5.75 -14.48 33.26
CA LEU A 38 5.73 -14.20 34.70
C LEU A 38 4.27 -14.08 35.16
N VAL A 39 3.81 -15.08 35.90
CA VAL A 39 2.44 -15.09 36.43
C VAL A 39 2.36 -14.14 37.64
N LEU A 40 1.58 -13.08 37.49
CA LEU A 40 1.24 -12.20 38.60
C LEU A 40 0.03 -12.76 39.36
N ALA A 41 0.01 -12.62 40.69
CA ALA A 41 -1.15 -12.95 41.51
C ALA A 41 -2.30 -11.98 41.24
N GLY A 42 -1.98 -10.70 41.09
CA GLY A 42 -2.95 -9.62 40.86
C GLY A 42 -3.80 -9.32 42.08
N ASN A 43 -4.46 -8.16 42.08
CA ASN A 43 -5.25 -7.69 43.23
C ASN A 43 -6.70 -7.37 42.87
N SER A 44 -7.08 -7.41 41.59
CA SER A 44 -8.40 -7.02 41.13
C SER A 44 -8.97 -8.00 40.09
N ALA A 45 -10.21 -7.78 39.68
CA ALA A 45 -10.83 -8.40 38.52
C ALA A 45 -11.17 -7.28 37.53
N PHE A 46 -11.09 -7.54 36.22
CA PHE A 46 -11.39 -6.51 35.21
C PHE A 46 -12.82 -5.97 35.36
N GLU A 47 -13.77 -6.80 35.76
CA GLU A 47 -15.17 -6.46 35.97
C GLU A 47 -15.39 -5.60 37.23
N ALA A 48 -14.41 -5.52 38.12
CA ALA A 48 -14.50 -4.88 39.43
C ALA A 48 -13.34 -3.89 39.68
N LEU A 49 -12.82 -3.25 38.63
CA LEU A 49 -11.81 -2.20 38.75
C LEU A 49 -12.41 -1.01 39.55
N ALA A 50 -11.98 -0.83 40.79
CA ALA A 50 -12.48 0.22 41.68
C ALA A 50 -11.69 1.52 41.53
N GLY A 51 -12.37 2.67 41.53
CA GLY A 51 -11.71 3.98 41.48
C GLY A 51 -11.10 4.34 40.11
N VAL A 52 -11.57 3.70 39.04
CA VAL A 52 -11.32 4.09 37.64
C VAL A 52 -12.52 4.84 37.06
N SER A 53 -12.34 5.51 35.93
CA SER A 53 -13.38 6.20 35.19
C SER A 53 -14.45 5.23 34.71
N GLU A 54 -15.67 5.75 34.53
CA GLU A 54 -16.79 4.98 33.95
C GLU A 54 -16.42 4.40 32.57
N ALA A 55 -15.66 5.16 31.77
CA ALA A 55 -15.21 4.75 30.46
C ALA A 55 -14.31 3.51 30.53
N MET A 56 -13.36 3.48 31.47
CA MET A 56 -12.47 2.33 31.67
C MET A 56 -13.21 1.14 32.26
N ALA A 57 -14.06 1.35 33.27
CA ALA A 57 -14.88 0.30 33.87
C ALA A 57 -15.75 -0.41 32.82
N LYS A 58 -16.39 0.37 31.92
CA LYS A 58 -17.18 -0.17 30.81
C LYS A 58 -16.32 -0.92 29.78
N ALA A 59 -15.13 -0.41 29.48
CA ALA A 59 -14.22 -1.02 28.51
C ALA A 59 -13.53 -2.30 29.03
N ALA A 60 -13.46 -2.50 30.36
CA ALA A 60 -12.76 -3.62 30.97
C ALA A 60 -13.36 -5.00 30.60
N ALA A 61 -14.63 -5.05 30.21
CA ALA A 61 -15.23 -6.27 29.63
C ALA A 61 -14.45 -6.74 28.37
N GLN A 62 -13.86 -5.82 27.62
CA GLN A 62 -13.11 -6.09 26.38
C GLN A 62 -11.60 -6.27 26.59
N ALA A 63 -11.12 -6.19 27.83
CA ALA A 63 -9.72 -6.48 28.13
C ALA A 63 -9.40 -7.95 27.81
N PRO A 64 -8.24 -8.26 27.20
CA PRO A 64 -7.85 -9.64 26.93
C PRO A 64 -7.66 -10.43 28.23
N ARG A 65 -7.96 -11.73 28.21
CA ARG A 65 -7.85 -12.67 29.35
C ARG A 65 -7.23 -13.98 28.87
N GLY A 66 -6.58 -14.71 29.76
CA GLY A 66 -5.94 -15.99 29.45
C GLY A 66 -4.57 -15.82 28.79
N GLU A 67 -4.17 -16.81 27.99
CA GLU A 67 -2.91 -16.76 27.25
C GLU A 67 -3.03 -15.82 26.05
N LEU A 68 -1.99 -15.03 25.79
CA LEU A 68 -1.93 -14.05 24.70
C LEU A 68 -0.51 -13.99 24.15
N VAL A 69 -0.36 -13.93 22.83
CA VAL A 69 0.91 -13.51 22.20
C VAL A 69 0.77 -12.09 21.65
N ALA A 70 1.68 -11.21 22.04
CA ALA A 70 1.75 -9.85 21.53
C ALA A 70 3.19 -9.54 21.09
N TRP A 71 3.37 -9.13 19.84
CA TRP A 71 4.69 -8.89 19.26
C TRP A 71 5.64 -10.11 19.31
N GLY A 72 5.07 -11.32 19.26
CA GLY A 72 5.82 -12.57 19.43
C GLY A 72 6.22 -12.88 20.87
N ILE A 73 5.77 -12.10 21.86
CA ILE A 73 6.07 -12.29 23.28
C ILE A 73 4.83 -12.93 23.94
N PRO A 74 4.98 -14.09 24.62
CA PRO A 74 3.87 -14.74 25.30
C PRO A 74 3.53 -13.99 26.59
N PHE A 75 2.25 -13.91 26.95
CA PHE A 75 1.71 -13.36 28.19
C PHE A 75 0.60 -14.26 28.74
N ARG A 76 0.36 -14.21 30.05
CA ARG A 76 -0.81 -14.82 30.70
C ARG A 76 -1.51 -13.78 31.55
N ILE A 77 -2.71 -13.42 31.14
CA ILE A 77 -3.53 -12.39 31.78
C ILE A 77 -4.57 -13.09 32.65
N GLY A 78 -4.30 -13.17 33.95
CA GLY A 78 -5.24 -13.65 34.96
C GLY A 78 -5.98 -12.47 35.59
N ARG A 79 -5.68 -12.22 36.86
CA ARG A 79 -6.17 -11.05 37.59
C ARG A 79 -5.23 -9.87 37.36
N PRO A 80 -5.74 -8.70 36.91
CA PRO A 80 -4.88 -7.54 36.76
C PRO A 80 -4.43 -6.99 38.12
N LEU A 81 -3.31 -6.30 38.10
CA LEU A 81 -2.88 -5.46 39.20
C LEU A 81 -3.35 -4.02 38.96
N LEU A 82 -4.32 -3.58 39.75
CA LEU A 82 -4.79 -2.20 39.77
C LEU A 82 -4.00 -1.40 40.79
N LEU A 83 -3.24 -0.41 40.32
CA LEU A 83 -2.51 0.52 41.17
C LEU A 83 -3.41 1.71 41.47
N ALA A 84 -3.98 1.71 42.67
CA ALA A 84 -4.74 2.83 43.20
C ALA A 84 -3.83 3.75 44.04
N ARG A 85 -3.72 3.49 45.35
CA ARG A 85 -2.88 4.28 46.29
C ARG A 85 -1.90 3.46 47.11
N GLN A 86 -2.04 2.14 47.11
CA GLN A 86 -1.19 1.25 47.89
C GLN A 86 -0.09 0.64 47.00
N VAL A 87 1.08 0.46 47.58
CA VAL A 87 2.18 -0.27 46.95
C VAL A 87 1.77 -1.74 46.83
N ALA A 88 2.02 -2.33 45.68
CA ALA A 88 1.79 -3.75 45.44
C ALA A 88 3.12 -4.44 45.13
N THR A 89 3.33 -5.63 45.70
CA THR A 89 4.52 -6.44 45.47
C THR A 89 4.09 -7.80 44.96
N GLU A 90 4.56 -8.15 43.76
CA GLU A 90 4.29 -9.44 43.12
C GLU A 90 5.56 -10.30 43.20
N ALA A 91 5.46 -11.46 43.85
CA ALA A 91 6.56 -12.42 43.90
C ALA A 91 6.74 -13.07 42.52
N VAL A 92 7.98 -13.24 42.08
CA VAL A 92 8.32 -13.89 40.80
C VAL A 92 9.32 -15.03 41.04
N PRO A 93 9.35 -16.07 40.17
CA PRO A 93 10.06 -17.33 40.43
C PRO A 93 11.57 -17.21 40.20
N ASN A 94 12.26 -16.36 40.98
CA ASN A 94 13.71 -16.23 41.01
C ASN A 94 14.36 -16.14 39.60
N VAL A 95 13.79 -15.29 38.74
CA VAL A 95 14.09 -15.26 37.30
C VAL A 95 15.33 -14.41 37.00
N ARG A 96 16.15 -14.86 36.05
CA ARG A 96 17.23 -14.06 35.46
C ARG A 96 16.84 -13.71 34.03
N ALA A 97 16.74 -12.43 33.74
CA ALA A 97 16.28 -11.95 32.45
C ALA A 97 17.00 -10.66 32.05
N GLU A 98 17.28 -10.53 30.75
CA GLU A 98 17.80 -9.29 30.16
C GLU A 98 16.68 -8.24 30.04
N TRP A 99 15.47 -8.69 29.72
CA TRP A 99 14.31 -7.83 29.51
C TRP A 99 13.11 -8.28 30.34
N LEU A 100 12.41 -7.30 30.92
CA LEU A 100 11.04 -7.47 31.39
C LEU A 100 10.13 -6.66 30.48
N VAL A 101 9.12 -7.33 29.92
CA VAL A 101 8.14 -6.69 29.05
C VAL A 101 6.83 -6.62 29.80
N PHE A 102 6.36 -5.38 30.04
CA PHE A 102 5.14 -5.10 30.77
C PHE A 102 4.00 -4.92 29.77
N LEU A 103 2.89 -5.60 30.03
CA LEU A 103 1.62 -5.39 29.35
C LEU A 103 0.71 -4.60 30.29
N HIS A 104 0.55 -3.30 30.06
CA HIS A 104 -0.12 -2.41 31.00
C HIS A 104 -0.85 -1.26 30.32
N THR A 105 -1.71 -0.56 31.04
CA THR A 105 -2.44 0.59 30.53
C THR A 105 -2.81 1.56 31.65
N THR A 106 -3.18 2.78 31.30
CA THR A 106 -3.75 3.74 32.25
C THR A 106 -5.20 4.08 31.93
N ASP A 107 -5.90 4.58 32.93
CA ASP A 107 -7.19 5.21 32.77
C ASP A 107 -7.11 6.49 31.90
N SER A 108 -8.26 6.85 31.35
CA SER A 108 -8.50 8.10 30.67
C SER A 108 -8.19 9.28 31.59
N LYS A 109 -7.62 10.34 31.02
CA LYS A 109 -7.40 11.59 31.74
C LYS A 109 -7.67 12.73 30.77
N PRO A 110 -8.95 13.12 30.62
CA PRO A 110 -9.35 14.16 29.70
C PRO A 110 -8.73 15.51 30.13
N LEU A 111 -8.57 16.40 29.17
CA LEU A 111 -8.17 17.78 29.44
C LEU A 111 -9.43 18.62 29.68
N GLU A 112 -9.41 19.40 30.74
CA GLU A 112 -10.49 20.34 31.04
C GLU A 112 -10.24 21.66 30.30
N ALA A 113 -11.26 22.14 29.58
CA ALA A 113 -11.22 23.45 28.97
C ALA A 113 -11.44 24.53 30.04
N GLY A 114 -10.67 25.62 29.97
CA GLY A 114 -10.90 26.78 30.82
C GLY A 114 -12.18 27.54 30.45
N PRO A 115 -12.52 28.64 31.15
CA PRO A 115 -13.74 29.42 30.89
C PRO A 115 -13.88 29.94 29.45
N SER A 116 -12.77 30.11 28.73
CA SER A 116 -12.75 30.52 27.31
C SER A 116 -12.96 29.36 26.33
N GLY A 117 -13.17 28.13 26.81
CA GLY A 117 -13.22 26.92 25.98
C GLY A 117 -11.85 26.43 25.49
N LEU A 118 -10.77 27.13 25.85
CA LEU A 118 -9.40 26.73 25.48
C LEU A 118 -8.73 25.92 26.61
N ILE A 119 -8.03 24.87 26.22
CA ILE A 119 -7.18 24.10 27.14
C ILE A 119 -5.82 24.79 27.25
N ARG A 120 -5.42 25.16 28.47
CA ARG A 120 -4.12 25.79 28.75
C ARG A 120 -3.54 25.30 30.09
N PRO A 121 -2.31 24.75 30.12
CA PRO A 121 -1.46 24.40 28.97
C PRO A 121 -1.97 23.16 28.22
N MET A 122 -1.84 23.14 26.88
CA MET A 122 -2.20 21.99 26.06
C MET A 122 -1.08 20.95 26.07
N ARG A 123 -1.19 19.94 26.95
CA ARG A 123 -0.22 18.82 27.08
C ARG A 123 -0.62 17.55 26.33
N GLY A 124 -1.72 17.58 25.58
CA GLY A 124 -2.34 16.38 25.00
C GLY A 124 -3.13 15.57 26.04
N GLU A 125 -4.11 14.79 25.58
CA GLU A 125 -4.92 13.96 26.46
C GLU A 125 -4.04 12.92 27.18
N GLY A 126 -4.25 12.71 28.47
CA GLY A 126 -3.33 11.89 29.26
C GLY A 126 -2.05 12.61 29.68
N PHE A 127 -1.96 13.94 29.60
CA PHE A 127 -0.88 14.76 30.18
C PHE A 127 0.53 14.22 29.90
N LEU A 128 1.04 14.47 28.69
CA LEU A 128 2.35 13.97 28.24
C LEU A 128 3.45 14.08 29.32
N GLY A 129 4.09 12.96 29.63
CA GLY A 129 5.23 12.89 30.56
C GLY A 129 4.85 12.86 32.04
N GLU A 130 3.56 12.82 32.38
CA GLU A 130 3.13 12.65 33.78
C GLU A 130 3.62 11.32 34.36
N HIS A 131 4.30 11.39 35.50
CA HIS A 131 4.76 10.23 36.28
C HIS A 131 3.56 9.59 37.01
N VAL A 132 3.25 8.35 36.66
CA VAL A 132 2.07 7.63 37.17
C VAL A 132 2.39 6.49 38.13
N ALA A 133 3.57 5.87 38.03
CA ALA A 133 4.02 4.84 38.95
C ALA A 133 5.54 4.66 38.85
N ASP A 134 6.17 4.10 39.88
CA ASP A 134 7.50 3.52 39.80
C ASP A 134 7.39 2.00 39.77
N TYR A 135 8.16 1.35 38.88
CA TYR A 135 8.34 -0.10 38.87
C TYR A 135 9.71 -0.42 39.45
N VAL A 136 9.77 -1.38 40.36
CA VAL A 136 10.97 -1.73 41.12
C VAL A 136 11.23 -3.23 41.04
N LEU A 137 12.39 -3.61 40.52
CA LEU A 137 12.88 -5.00 40.55
C LEU A 137 13.58 -5.23 41.89
N VAL A 138 13.20 -6.28 42.61
CA VAL A 138 13.83 -6.70 43.87
C VAL A 138 14.64 -7.96 43.60
N TYR A 139 15.96 -7.89 43.79
CA TYR A 139 16.86 -9.01 43.54
C TYR A 139 17.03 -9.90 44.78
N ALA A 140 17.45 -11.14 44.57
CA ALA A 140 17.66 -12.12 45.65
C ALA A 140 18.72 -11.69 46.69
N ASP A 141 19.63 -10.78 46.34
CA ASP A 141 20.63 -10.20 47.26
C ASP A 141 20.09 -8.99 48.06
N GLY A 142 18.81 -8.65 47.91
CA GLY A 142 18.15 -7.52 48.56
C GLY A 142 18.39 -6.17 47.89
N THR A 143 19.19 -6.10 46.81
CA THR A 143 19.33 -4.87 46.03
C THR A 143 18.09 -4.60 45.18
N GLU A 144 17.91 -3.35 44.75
CA GLU A 144 16.75 -2.94 43.97
C GLU A 144 17.15 -2.09 42.75
N ALA A 145 16.40 -2.23 41.67
CA ALA A 145 16.47 -1.32 40.52
C ALA A 145 15.10 -0.67 40.30
N ARG A 146 15.06 0.63 40.01
CA ARG A 146 13.83 1.42 39.89
C ARG A 146 13.72 2.08 38.53
N HIS A 147 12.51 2.15 37.99
CA HIS A 147 12.21 2.92 36.79
C HIS A 147 10.89 3.68 36.94
N GLU A 148 10.92 4.97 36.60
CA GLU A 148 9.72 5.81 36.54
C GLU A 148 8.87 5.46 35.32
N ILE A 149 7.56 5.37 35.49
CA ILE A 149 6.59 5.09 34.43
C ILE A 149 5.81 6.36 34.14
N ARG A 150 5.96 6.88 32.92
CA ARG A 150 5.37 8.14 32.48
C ARG A 150 4.36 7.92 31.34
N ARG A 151 3.23 8.64 31.40
CA ARG A 151 2.20 8.61 30.36
C ARG A 151 2.78 9.04 29.02
N ARG A 152 2.40 8.31 27.98
CA ARG A 152 2.87 8.42 26.60
C ARG A 152 4.38 8.16 26.41
N HIS A 153 5.10 7.70 27.42
CA HIS A 153 6.46 7.16 27.24
C HIS A 153 6.42 5.64 27.35
N GLN A 154 6.39 5.12 28.57
CA GLN A 154 6.34 3.69 28.86
C GLN A 154 4.91 3.15 28.85
N ILE A 155 3.91 3.97 29.17
CA ILE A 155 2.52 3.53 29.28
C ILE A 155 1.56 4.51 28.59
N GLY A 156 0.52 3.99 27.95
CA GLY A 156 -0.54 4.79 27.35
C GLY A 156 -1.91 4.50 27.96
N MET A 157 -2.90 5.30 27.57
CA MET A 157 -4.27 5.10 28.02
C MET A 157 -4.91 3.88 27.36
N PHE A 158 -5.88 3.25 28.05
CA PHE A 158 -6.62 2.10 27.54
C PHE A 158 -7.37 2.42 26.25
N ARG A 159 -7.74 3.70 26.10
CA ARG A 159 -8.27 4.30 24.88
C ARG A 159 -7.61 5.65 24.68
N ARG A 160 -7.01 5.84 23.51
CA ARG A 160 -6.29 7.06 23.15
C ARG A 160 -7.03 7.86 22.08
N ARG A 161 -6.78 9.16 22.03
CA ARG A 161 -7.15 10.03 20.90
C ARG A 161 -6.09 9.95 19.80
N TRP A 162 -6.50 10.17 18.55
CA TRP A 162 -5.55 10.25 17.43
C TRP A 162 -4.41 11.23 17.74
N GLY A 163 -3.15 10.79 17.55
CA GLY A 163 -1.93 11.54 17.88
C GLY A 163 -1.35 11.32 19.29
N GLU A 164 -2.09 10.72 20.22
CA GLU A 164 -1.67 10.57 21.63
C GLU A 164 -0.98 9.22 21.93
N ASN A 165 -0.07 8.78 21.05
CA ASN A 165 0.64 7.50 21.16
C ASN A 165 1.85 7.55 22.12
N CYS A 166 2.41 6.38 22.43
CA CYS A 166 3.60 6.25 23.28
C CYS A 166 4.92 6.36 22.49
N PHE A 167 5.97 6.93 23.11
CA PHE A 167 7.32 7.03 22.53
C PHE A 167 8.16 5.75 22.72
N GLN A 168 8.00 5.06 23.84
CA GLN A 168 8.83 3.91 24.23
C GLN A 168 8.04 2.60 24.34
N ALA A 169 6.73 2.66 24.10
CA ALA A 169 5.83 1.51 24.15
C ALA A 169 5.04 1.37 22.85
N VAL A 170 4.59 0.15 22.57
CA VAL A 170 3.77 -0.20 21.40
C VAL A 170 2.43 -0.75 21.84
N ALA A 171 1.40 -0.64 21.01
CA ALA A 171 0.10 -1.26 21.32
C ALA A 171 0.20 -2.79 21.31
N GLN A 172 -0.65 -3.46 22.09
CA GLN A 172 -0.65 -4.93 22.23
C GLN A 172 -0.83 -5.74 20.97
N ARG A 173 -1.40 -5.16 19.92
CA ARG A 173 -1.48 -5.78 18.61
C ARG A 173 -0.49 -5.08 17.70
N LYS A 174 0.45 -5.83 17.13
CA LYS A 174 1.41 -5.26 16.19
C LYS A 174 0.74 -4.79 14.88
N PRO A 175 1.30 -3.79 14.18
CA PRO A 175 0.90 -3.47 12.82
C PRO A 175 1.08 -4.68 11.90
N HIS A 176 0.17 -4.85 10.94
CA HIS A 176 0.14 -6.02 10.06
C HIS A 176 -0.27 -5.62 8.63
N PRO A 177 0.09 -6.42 7.61
CA PRO A 177 -0.33 -6.15 6.25
C PRO A 177 -1.83 -6.37 6.09
N VAL A 178 -2.40 -5.71 5.09
CA VAL A 178 -3.72 -6.01 4.54
C VAL A 178 -3.59 -6.14 3.02
N ARG A 179 -4.44 -6.96 2.41
CA ARG A 179 -4.50 -7.07 0.95
C ARG A 179 -5.60 -6.15 0.41
N PRO A 180 -5.41 -5.53 -0.77
CA PRO A 180 -6.47 -4.82 -1.47
C PRO A 180 -7.72 -5.69 -1.69
N VAL A 181 -8.86 -5.05 -1.88
CA VAL A 181 -10.15 -5.75 -1.97
C VAL A 181 -10.20 -6.69 -3.18
N HIS A 182 -9.63 -6.29 -4.32
CA HIS A 182 -9.58 -7.15 -5.51
C HIS A 182 -8.72 -8.42 -5.30
N GLU A 183 -7.75 -8.37 -4.37
CA GLU A 183 -6.90 -9.51 -4.02
C GLU A 183 -7.54 -10.43 -2.96
N GLN A 184 -8.25 -9.86 -2.00
CA GLN A 184 -8.93 -10.59 -0.93
C GLN A 184 -10.23 -9.88 -0.50
N PRO A 185 -11.36 -10.12 -1.19
CA PRO A 185 -12.62 -9.43 -0.89
C PRO A 185 -13.12 -9.63 0.56
N SER A 186 -12.79 -10.79 1.16
CA SER A 186 -13.18 -11.11 2.54
C SER A 186 -12.59 -10.16 3.59
N ILE A 187 -11.53 -9.41 3.25
CA ILE A 187 -10.81 -8.54 4.19
C ILE A 187 -11.71 -7.44 4.80
N LEU A 188 -12.73 -6.99 4.05
CA LEU A 188 -13.72 -6.00 4.51
C LEU A 188 -14.61 -6.53 5.63
N VAL A 189 -14.86 -7.84 5.66
CA VAL A 189 -15.63 -8.52 6.71
C VAL A 189 -14.71 -8.98 7.82
N ASP A 190 -13.55 -9.56 7.47
CA ASP A 190 -12.65 -10.22 8.40
C ASP A 190 -12.03 -9.25 9.42
N LEU A 191 -11.68 -8.03 9.01
CA LEU A 191 -11.03 -7.06 9.90
C LEU A 191 -11.99 -6.08 10.59
N GLY A 192 -13.31 -6.29 10.45
CA GLY A 192 -14.34 -5.52 11.12
C GLY A 192 -14.52 -4.07 10.63
N PRO A 193 -15.42 -3.31 11.28
CA PRO A 193 -15.81 -1.97 10.84
C PRO A 193 -14.61 -1.00 10.85
N GLY A 194 -14.58 -0.12 9.84
CA GLY A 194 -13.54 0.92 9.69
C GLY A 194 -12.45 0.61 8.68
N LEU A 195 -12.40 -0.60 8.11
CA LEU A 195 -11.64 -0.89 6.90
C LEU A 195 -12.57 -0.83 5.68
N GLY A 196 -12.44 0.20 4.85
CA GLY A 196 -13.04 0.26 3.53
C GLY A 196 -12.01 -0.03 2.45
N TRP A 197 -12.48 -0.04 1.20
CA TRP A 197 -11.65 -0.23 0.01
C TRP A 197 -10.40 0.67 0.01
N GLY A 198 -10.57 1.99 0.15
CA GLY A 198 -9.43 2.92 0.11
C GLY A 198 -8.43 2.77 1.27
N GLN A 199 -8.86 2.25 2.43
CA GLN A 199 -7.91 1.92 3.50
C GLN A 199 -7.12 0.64 3.18
N ALA A 200 -7.70 -0.32 2.47
CA ALA A 200 -7.02 -1.54 2.05
C ALA A 200 -5.89 -1.25 1.05
N GLU A 201 -6.02 -0.20 0.24
CA GLU A 201 -4.97 0.27 -0.68
C GLU A 201 -3.66 0.68 0.01
N THR A 202 -3.72 1.07 1.29
CA THR A 202 -2.51 1.35 2.07
C THR A 202 -1.66 0.10 2.34
N ARG A 203 -2.22 -1.10 2.10
CA ARG A 203 -1.62 -2.43 2.33
C ARG A 203 -1.12 -2.65 3.77
N THR A 204 -1.52 -1.80 4.72
CA THR A 204 -1.12 -1.88 6.13
C THR A 204 -2.24 -1.47 7.07
N ARG A 205 -2.26 -2.05 8.28
CA ARG A 205 -3.17 -1.64 9.35
C ARG A 205 -2.43 -1.54 10.67
N ASN A 206 -2.71 -0.47 11.40
CA ASN A 206 -2.26 -0.29 12.78
C ASN A 206 -3.45 -0.45 13.76
N PRO A 207 -3.60 -1.61 14.43
CA PRO A 207 -4.74 -1.91 15.30
C PRO A 207 -4.61 -1.33 16.73
N ASP A 208 -4.36 -0.01 16.84
CA ASP A 208 -4.08 0.70 18.12
C ASP A 208 -5.25 1.55 18.67
N GLN A 209 -6.47 1.30 18.18
CA GLN A 209 -7.70 1.99 18.59
C GLN A 209 -8.77 1.04 19.13
N ALA A 210 -8.37 -0.12 19.65
CA ALA A 210 -9.30 -1.05 20.28
C ALA A 210 -9.97 -0.40 21.51
N PRO A 211 -11.20 -0.80 21.87
CA PRO A 211 -11.89 -0.27 23.04
C PRO A 211 -11.11 -0.46 24.36
N TRP A 212 -10.27 -1.50 24.41
CA TRP A 212 -9.23 -1.66 25.42
C TRP A 212 -7.89 -1.98 24.76
N THR A 213 -6.88 -1.14 24.99
CA THR A 213 -5.51 -1.32 24.51
C THR A 213 -4.56 -1.38 25.70
N ASN A 214 -3.88 -2.50 25.86
CA ASN A 214 -2.63 -2.52 26.63
C ASN A 214 -1.47 -2.04 25.75
N TRP A 215 -0.47 -1.49 26.42
CA TRP A 215 0.79 -1.05 25.87
C TRP A 215 1.89 -2.01 26.34
N LEU A 216 2.80 -2.36 25.43
CA LEU A 216 3.99 -3.14 25.72
C LEU A 216 5.16 -2.19 25.88
N TRP A 217 5.82 -2.27 27.03
CA TRP A 217 7.08 -1.59 27.27
C TRP A 217 8.13 -2.60 27.74
N ALA A 218 9.29 -2.58 27.09
CA ALA A 218 10.42 -3.44 27.42
C ALA A 218 11.43 -2.67 28.28
N TRP A 219 11.57 -3.09 29.54
CA TRP A 219 12.59 -2.59 30.47
C TRP A 219 13.82 -3.48 30.40
N GLN A 220 14.97 -2.91 30.01
CA GLN A 220 16.25 -3.59 30.13
C GLN A 220 16.63 -3.69 31.62
N ASN A 221 16.79 -4.92 32.09
CA ASN A 221 17.22 -5.19 33.45
C ASN A 221 18.66 -4.66 33.66
N PRO A 222 18.91 -3.72 34.59
CA PRO A 222 20.26 -3.22 34.86
C PRO A 222 21.23 -4.30 35.39
N HIS A 223 20.70 -5.40 35.94
CA HIS A 223 21.47 -6.48 36.53
C HIS A 223 20.94 -7.86 36.08
N PRO A 224 21.14 -8.23 34.80
CA PRO A 224 20.56 -9.44 34.20
C PRO A 224 21.06 -10.76 34.83
N SER A 225 22.25 -10.73 35.43
CA SER A 225 22.83 -11.88 36.15
C SER A 225 22.24 -12.09 37.54
N LYS A 226 21.59 -11.05 38.13
CA LYS A 226 20.99 -11.14 39.45
C LYS A 226 19.58 -11.73 39.34
N PRO A 227 19.25 -12.78 40.11
CA PRO A 227 17.90 -13.29 40.16
C PRO A 227 16.91 -12.27 40.73
N ILE A 228 15.78 -12.05 40.05
CA ILE A 228 14.68 -11.21 40.49
C ILE A 228 13.71 -12.08 41.29
N THR A 229 13.37 -11.65 42.50
CA THR A 229 12.48 -12.38 43.43
C THR A 229 11.12 -11.73 43.57
N ALA A 230 11.01 -10.42 43.31
CA ALA A 230 9.74 -9.71 43.28
C ALA A 230 9.80 -8.48 42.36
N ILE A 231 8.63 -8.06 41.90
CA ILE A 231 8.42 -6.76 41.24
C ILE A 231 7.49 -5.96 42.13
N ARG A 232 7.94 -4.78 42.56
CA ARG A 232 7.17 -3.84 43.37
C ARG A 232 6.70 -2.67 42.53
N PHE A 233 5.42 -2.35 42.65
CA PHE A 233 4.72 -1.32 41.92
C PHE A 233 4.26 -0.22 42.89
N GLU A 234 4.80 0.98 42.73
CA GLU A 234 4.55 2.10 43.64
C GLU A 234 3.75 3.19 42.90
N PRO A 235 2.42 3.32 43.13
CA PRO A 235 1.60 4.30 42.41
C PRO A 235 1.94 5.74 42.78
N ARG A 236 2.01 6.61 41.77
CA ARG A 236 2.03 8.08 41.92
C ARG A 236 0.70 8.71 41.54
N GLN A 237 -0.05 8.05 40.66
CA GLN A 237 -1.41 8.40 40.25
C GLN A 237 -2.26 7.13 40.24
N PRO A 238 -3.56 7.21 40.55
CA PRO A 238 -4.45 6.06 40.45
C PRO A 238 -4.74 5.71 38.98
N GLY A 239 -5.28 4.52 38.77
CA GLY A 239 -5.81 4.10 37.46
C GLY A 239 -4.75 3.52 36.53
N VAL A 240 -3.62 3.03 37.05
CA VAL A 240 -2.69 2.19 36.29
C VAL A 240 -3.13 0.73 36.45
N VAL A 241 -3.23 0.01 35.35
CA VAL A 241 -3.53 -1.42 35.31
C VAL A 241 -2.38 -2.17 34.67
N VAL A 242 -1.76 -3.08 35.41
CA VAL A 242 -0.76 -4.02 34.89
C VAL A 242 -1.46 -5.35 34.63
N SER A 243 -1.54 -5.75 33.36
CA SER A 243 -2.26 -6.93 32.91
C SER A 243 -1.39 -8.18 32.97
N ALA A 244 -0.11 -8.09 32.59
CA ALA A 244 0.84 -9.19 32.64
C ALA A 244 2.29 -8.68 32.51
N VAL A 245 3.25 -9.56 32.82
CA VAL A 245 4.69 -9.34 32.59
C VAL A 245 5.29 -10.60 31.98
N SER A 246 6.28 -10.42 31.12
CA SER A 246 7.08 -11.52 30.57
C SER A 246 8.56 -11.19 30.71
N ALA A 247 9.36 -12.22 30.95
CA ALA A 247 10.80 -12.13 31.09
C ALA A 247 11.47 -12.76 29.87
N GLY A 248 12.57 -12.19 29.37
CA GLY A 248 13.29 -12.81 28.26
C GLY A 248 14.74 -12.40 28.15
N GLY A 249 15.46 -13.14 27.31
CA GLY A 249 16.91 -13.02 27.11
C GLY A 249 17.31 -12.45 25.76
N ALA A 250 16.44 -11.66 25.12
CA ALA A 250 16.73 -11.12 23.79
C ALA A 250 17.98 -10.22 23.80
N GLY A 251 18.87 -10.36 22.82
CA GLY A 251 20.13 -9.60 22.76
C GLY A 251 19.98 -8.09 22.49
N SER A 252 18.79 -7.63 22.13
CA SER A 252 18.47 -6.21 21.99
C SER A 252 16.99 -5.96 22.30
N ASN A 253 16.53 -4.69 22.26
CA ASN A 253 15.15 -4.36 22.60
C ASN A 253 14.16 -5.16 21.72
N PRO A 254 13.31 -6.02 22.31
CA PRO A 254 12.48 -6.95 21.55
C PRO A 254 11.32 -6.29 20.80
N LEU A 255 10.99 -5.04 21.11
CA LEU A 255 9.93 -4.26 20.45
C LEU A 255 10.46 -3.39 19.30
N ARG A 256 11.74 -3.53 18.94
CA ARG A 256 12.39 -2.79 17.85
C ARG A 256 12.78 -3.74 16.72
N TRP A 257 11.96 -3.78 15.68
CA TRP A 257 12.28 -4.52 14.47
C TRP A 257 13.26 -3.77 13.57
N ARG A 258 14.06 -4.54 12.81
CA ARG A 258 15.02 -4.01 11.85
C ARG A 258 14.32 -3.61 10.54
N ARG A 259 15.06 -2.94 9.65
CA ARG A 259 14.58 -2.58 8.30
C ARG A 259 14.06 -3.81 7.56
N ARG A 260 13.19 -3.56 6.57
CA ARG A 260 12.61 -4.59 5.71
C ARG A 260 13.70 -5.41 5.03
N ARG A 261 13.46 -6.71 4.92
CA ARG A 261 14.32 -7.70 4.28
C ARG A 261 13.46 -8.62 3.42
N LYS A 262 14.11 -9.34 2.51
CA LYS A 262 13.46 -10.32 1.64
C LYS A 262 14.15 -11.68 1.78
N ALA A 263 13.38 -12.74 1.57
CA ALA A 263 13.86 -14.11 1.45
C ALA A 263 13.10 -14.81 0.32
N ILE A 264 13.72 -15.80 -0.29
CA ILE A 264 13.06 -16.75 -1.19
C ILE A 264 12.63 -17.94 -0.33
N LEU A 265 11.36 -18.32 -0.41
CA LEU A 265 10.81 -19.55 0.16
C LEU A 265 10.61 -20.57 -0.97
N GLU A 266 11.29 -21.71 -0.87
CA GLU A 266 11.08 -22.87 -1.74
C GLU A 266 9.93 -23.73 -1.21
N LEU A 267 8.86 -23.83 -1.99
CA LEU A 267 7.74 -24.73 -1.76
C LEU A 267 8.18 -26.17 -2.01
N GLY A 268 7.90 -27.06 -1.06
CA GLY A 268 8.10 -28.49 -1.26
C GLY A 268 7.10 -29.09 -2.26
N GLU A 269 7.08 -30.41 -2.38
CA GLU A 269 6.14 -31.12 -3.27
C GLU A 269 4.65 -30.96 -2.86
N ALA A 270 4.38 -30.45 -1.66
CA ALA A 270 3.05 -30.35 -1.09
C ALA A 270 2.38 -28.98 -1.35
N SER A 271 1.39 -28.99 -2.25
CA SER A 271 0.24 -28.07 -2.38
C SER A 271 0.48 -26.57 -2.61
N GLU A 272 -0.46 -25.93 -3.31
CA GLU A 272 -0.47 -24.49 -3.57
C GLU A 272 -0.38 -23.65 -2.28
N PHE A 273 0.24 -22.47 -2.39
CA PHE A 273 0.33 -21.52 -1.30
C PHE A 273 -0.99 -20.76 -1.12
N ASP A 274 -1.54 -20.70 0.10
CA ASP A 274 -2.73 -19.90 0.39
C ASP A 274 -2.31 -18.45 0.69
N PHE A 275 -2.57 -17.54 -0.25
CA PHE A 275 -2.22 -16.14 -0.13
C PHE A 275 -3.16 -15.33 0.78
N ARG A 276 -4.19 -15.95 1.37
CA ARG A 276 -5.13 -15.24 2.25
C ARG A 276 -4.49 -14.92 3.60
N LEU A 277 -4.72 -13.68 4.04
CA LEU A 277 -4.38 -13.22 5.36
C LEU A 277 -5.52 -13.49 6.35
N ASP A 278 -5.16 -13.87 7.58
CA ASP A 278 -6.11 -13.90 8.68
C ASP A 278 -6.36 -12.50 9.29
N ARG A 279 -7.15 -12.45 10.37
CA ARG A 279 -7.52 -11.19 11.04
C ARG A 279 -6.36 -10.44 11.72
N SER A 280 -5.21 -11.10 11.87
CA SER A 280 -3.97 -10.55 12.43
C SER A 280 -2.90 -10.37 11.34
N GLY A 281 -3.27 -10.44 10.07
CA GLY A 281 -2.35 -10.30 8.94
C GLY A 281 -1.28 -11.39 8.90
N GLN A 282 -1.60 -12.62 9.29
CA GLN A 282 -0.71 -13.78 9.18
C GLN A 282 -1.10 -14.67 8.00
N TRP A 283 -0.09 -15.25 7.35
CA TRP A 283 -0.28 -16.38 6.44
C TRP A 283 -0.23 -17.68 7.22
N ARG A 284 -1.12 -18.63 6.88
CA ARG A 284 -1.21 -19.92 7.56
C ARG A 284 0.11 -20.71 7.46
N GLN A 285 0.73 -20.71 6.28
CA GLN A 285 1.88 -21.55 5.95
C GLN A 285 3.24 -20.96 6.36
N ILE A 286 3.30 -19.64 6.60
CA ILE A 286 4.52 -18.94 7.01
C ILE A 286 4.20 -17.82 8.00
N ARG A 287 4.79 -17.90 9.19
CA ARG A 287 4.62 -16.91 10.26
C ARG A 287 5.96 -16.53 10.87
N LEU A 288 5.97 -15.45 11.63
CA LEU A 288 7.15 -14.87 12.25
C LEU A 288 6.79 -14.39 13.66
N ASP A 289 7.61 -14.71 14.66
CA ASP A 289 7.37 -14.35 16.06
C ASP A 289 7.67 -12.87 16.35
N LEU A 290 8.91 -12.51 16.67
CA LEU A 290 9.40 -11.17 16.99
C LEU A 290 9.55 -10.32 15.72
N GLY A 291 8.52 -10.30 14.88
CA GLY A 291 8.50 -9.64 13.58
C GLY A 291 7.16 -9.78 12.86
N GLN A 292 7.13 -9.38 11.61
CA GLN A 292 5.95 -9.45 10.75
C GLN A 292 6.33 -9.74 9.31
N ILE A 293 5.63 -10.69 8.68
CA ILE A 293 5.67 -10.87 7.24
C ILE A 293 4.85 -9.73 6.61
N ILE A 294 5.40 -9.07 5.60
CA ILE A 294 4.85 -7.87 4.95
C ILE A 294 4.14 -8.26 3.65
N SER A 295 4.75 -9.12 2.85
CA SER A 295 4.13 -9.65 1.63
C SER A 295 4.71 -11.02 1.28
N VAL A 296 3.91 -11.80 0.55
CA VAL A 296 4.34 -13.06 -0.06
C VAL A 296 3.81 -13.05 -1.48
N GLU A 297 4.71 -13.12 -2.46
CA GLU A 297 4.37 -13.10 -3.89
C GLU A 297 5.09 -14.26 -4.59
N PRO A 298 4.53 -14.87 -5.65
CA PRO A 298 5.29 -15.74 -6.52
C PRO A 298 6.56 -15.04 -7.03
N ARG A 299 7.71 -15.73 -6.99
CA ARG A 299 8.98 -15.12 -7.38
C ARG A 299 9.02 -14.86 -8.91
N PRO A 300 9.29 -13.63 -9.36
CA PRO A 300 9.61 -13.36 -10.76
C PRO A 300 10.98 -13.93 -11.13
N LEU A 301 11.06 -14.62 -12.26
CA LEU A 301 12.27 -15.19 -12.83
C LEU A 301 12.60 -14.46 -14.13
N TYR A 302 13.50 -13.50 -14.03
CA TYR A 302 14.04 -12.79 -15.19
C TYR A 302 15.20 -13.59 -15.82
N PRO A 303 15.40 -13.50 -17.14
CA PRO A 303 16.51 -14.14 -17.85
C PRO A 303 17.82 -13.34 -17.62
N ASN A 304 18.30 -13.31 -16.38
CA ASN A 304 19.41 -12.48 -15.93
C ASN A 304 20.68 -12.63 -16.79
N ASP A 305 21.02 -13.87 -17.15
CA ASP A 305 22.25 -14.15 -17.91
C ASP A 305 22.20 -13.61 -19.34
N SER A 306 21.00 -13.42 -19.91
CA SER A 306 20.79 -12.86 -21.24
C SER A 306 20.02 -11.53 -21.21
N TRP A 307 20.00 -10.83 -20.06
CA TRP A 307 19.17 -9.64 -19.86
C TRP A 307 19.41 -8.56 -20.91
N ALA A 308 20.68 -8.28 -21.23
CA ALA A 308 21.04 -7.24 -22.19
C ALA A 308 20.60 -7.55 -23.64
N GLN A 309 20.29 -8.82 -23.95
CA GLN A 309 19.86 -9.27 -25.28
C GLN A 309 18.33 -9.45 -25.38
N THR A 310 17.63 -9.39 -24.25
CA THR A 310 16.17 -9.54 -24.22
C THR A 310 15.44 -8.33 -24.83
N PRO A 311 14.27 -8.51 -25.47
CA PRO A 311 13.45 -7.39 -25.93
C PRO A 311 12.90 -6.53 -24.79
N ASN A 312 12.58 -5.28 -25.12
CA ASN A 312 11.89 -4.33 -24.24
C ASN A 312 10.51 -4.87 -23.80
N ASN A 313 10.11 -4.58 -22.56
CA ASN A 313 8.90 -5.07 -21.89
C ASN A 313 8.81 -6.60 -21.74
N GLU A 314 9.89 -7.37 -21.92
CA GLU A 314 9.80 -8.83 -21.74
C GLU A 314 9.38 -9.18 -20.30
N PRO A 315 8.20 -9.84 -20.11
CA PRO A 315 7.74 -10.20 -18.79
C PRO A 315 8.58 -11.36 -18.22
N PRO A 316 8.81 -11.41 -16.91
CA PRO A 316 9.46 -12.55 -16.29
C PRO A 316 8.56 -13.79 -16.35
N GLU A 317 9.19 -14.97 -16.29
CA GLU A 317 8.49 -16.17 -15.86
C GLU A 317 8.10 -16.03 -14.38
N VAL A 318 7.02 -16.70 -13.96
CA VAL A 318 6.59 -16.70 -12.57
C VAL A 318 6.81 -18.08 -11.99
N SER A 319 7.64 -18.16 -10.94
CA SER A 319 7.94 -19.43 -10.30
C SER A 319 6.70 -20.05 -9.67
N ARG A 320 6.48 -21.34 -9.93
CA ARG A 320 5.44 -22.14 -9.26
C ARG A 320 5.94 -22.78 -7.95
N ARG A 321 7.24 -22.69 -7.68
CA ARG A 321 7.90 -23.36 -6.55
C ARG A 321 8.60 -22.40 -5.61
N GLU A 322 8.78 -21.15 -5.99
CA GLU A 322 9.49 -20.17 -5.16
C GLU A 322 8.61 -18.96 -4.92
N LEU A 323 8.54 -18.53 -3.68
CA LEU A 323 7.87 -17.30 -3.27
C LEU A 323 8.92 -16.29 -2.81
N LEU A 324 8.73 -15.03 -3.18
CA LEU A 324 9.43 -13.90 -2.60
C LEU A 324 8.67 -13.43 -1.35
N VAL A 325 9.33 -13.53 -0.19
CA VAL A 325 8.78 -13.18 1.12
C VAL A 325 9.45 -11.90 1.61
N GLU A 326 8.69 -10.83 1.79
CA GLU A 326 9.17 -9.61 2.45
C GLU A 326 8.79 -9.62 3.93
N TYR A 327 9.71 -9.23 4.81
CA TYR A 327 9.49 -9.25 6.26
C TYR A 327 10.27 -8.15 7.00
N THR A 328 9.88 -7.89 8.24
CA THR A 328 10.62 -7.07 9.22
C THR A 328 10.67 -7.81 10.55
N SER A 329 11.81 -7.78 11.25
CA SER A 329 12.01 -8.60 12.45
C SER A 329 13.11 -8.11 13.38
N HIS A 330 13.05 -8.55 14.64
CA HIS A 330 14.21 -8.64 15.52
C HIS A 330 15.23 -9.65 14.97
N ALA A 331 16.52 -9.49 15.30
CA ALA A 331 17.59 -10.36 14.77
C ALA A 331 17.46 -11.83 15.21
N GLU A 332 16.85 -12.05 16.37
CA GLU A 332 16.66 -13.38 16.96
C GLU A 332 15.26 -13.95 16.70
N ALA A 333 14.48 -13.34 15.81
CA ALA A 333 13.18 -13.89 15.40
C ALA A 333 13.35 -15.23 14.67
N ARG A 334 12.26 -16.00 14.59
CA ARG A 334 12.20 -17.30 13.92
C ARG A 334 11.02 -17.37 12.96
N PHE A 335 11.26 -17.92 11.78
CA PHE A 335 10.21 -18.31 10.85
C PHE A 335 9.56 -19.61 11.31
N TYR A 336 8.24 -19.67 11.24
CA TYR A 336 7.44 -20.85 11.52
C TYR A 336 6.76 -21.29 10.22
N LEU A 337 7.25 -22.39 9.65
CA LEU A 337 6.72 -22.99 8.44
C LEU A 337 5.84 -24.19 8.81
N GLU A 338 4.73 -24.36 8.12
CA GLU A 338 3.80 -25.47 8.39
C GLU A 338 4.51 -26.83 8.32
N GLY A 339 4.36 -27.66 9.36
CA GLY A 339 4.95 -28.99 9.44
C GLY A 339 6.47 -29.03 9.61
N ARG A 340 7.14 -27.90 9.91
CA ARG A 340 8.61 -27.83 10.05
C ARG A 340 9.02 -27.22 11.40
N ALA A 341 10.27 -27.49 11.80
CA ALA A 341 10.88 -26.83 12.93
C ALA A 341 11.07 -25.32 12.65
N PRO A 342 11.00 -24.45 13.67
CA PRO A 342 11.25 -23.02 13.48
C PRO A 342 12.67 -22.74 12.97
N VAL A 343 12.79 -21.83 12.01
CA VAL A 343 14.07 -21.47 11.37
C VAL A 343 14.53 -20.09 11.86
N PRO A 344 15.71 -19.95 12.49
CA PRO A 344 16.22 -18.65 12.91
C PRO A 344 16.43 -17.69 11.74
N VAL A 345 15.97 -16.44 11.91
CA VAL A 345 16.19 -15.37 10.90
C VAL A 345 17.68 -15.14 10.66
N SER A 346 18.50 -15.22 11.70
CA SER A 346 19.95 -15.07 11.59
C SER A 346 20.60 -16.12 10.67
N GLU A 347 20.11 -17.36 10.68
CA GLU A 347 20.60 -18.41 9.78
C GLU A 347 20.18 -18.16 8.33
N VAL A 348 18.93 -17.71 8.11
CA VAL A 348 18.46 -17.31 6.78
C VAL A 348 19.31 -16.17 6.24
N GLU A 349 19.56 -15.12 7.03
CA GLU A 349 20.34 -13.95 6.62
C GLU A 349 21.79 -14.25 6.28
N ASN A 350 22.34 -15.36 6.80
CA ASN A 350 23.69 -15.82 6.49
C ASN A 350 23.77 -16.65 5.20
N GLY A 351 22.65 -16.89 4.50
CA GLY A 351 22.64 -17.59 3.22
C GLY A 351 21.34 -18.35 3.00
N ARG A 352 21.36 -19.67 3.24
CA ARG A 352 20.20 -20.56 3.12
C ARG A 352 20.03 -21.34 4.41
N ALA A 353 18.80 -21.41 4.91
CA ALA A 353 18.41 -22.19 6.07
C ALA A 353 17.11 -22.94 5.76
N GLY A 354 17.21 -24.27 5.60
CA GLY A 354 16.10 -25.09 5.13
C GLY A 354 15.55 -24.60 3.77
N PRO A 355 14.24 -24.37 3.63
CA PRO A 355 13.62 -23.91 2.39
C PRO A 355 13.73 -22.39 2.19
N LEU A 356 14.36 -21.65 3.11
CA LEU A 356 14.49 -20.19 3.03
C LEU A 356 15.90 -19.80 2.60
N ALA A 357 16.01 -18.87 1.65
CA ALA A 357 17.28 -18.27 1.23
C ALA A 357 17.20 -16.74 1.30
N ALA A 358 18.24 -16.09 1.81
CA ALA A 358 18.30 -14.63 1.86
C ALA A 358 18.32 -14.00 0.46
N VAL A 359 17.60 -12.89 0.35
CA VAL A 359 17.76 -11.93 -0.74
C VAL A 359 18.61 -10.76 -0.22
N LYS A 360 19.60 -10.34 -1.01
CA LYS A 360 20.50 -9.24 -0.63
C LYS A 360 19.68 -7.98 -0.34
N PRO A 361 19.86 -7.33 0.83
CA PRO A 361 19.05 -6.18 1.18
C PRO A 361 19.45 -4.97 0.34
N ALA A 362 18.45 -4.24 -0.15
CA ALA A 362 18.64 -2.99 -0.86
C ALA A 362 18.78 -1.84 0.15
N THR A 363 20.02 -1.42 0.41
CA THR A 363 20.33 -0.41 1.44
C THR A 363 21.24 0.71 0.94
N ARG A 364 21.81 0.59 -0.26
CA ARG A 364 22.66 1.64 -0.82
C ARG A 364 21.80 2.68 -1.51
N ARG A 365 21.74 3.88 -0.95
CA ARG A 365 21.08 5.04 -1.55
C ARG A 365 21.82 5.46 -2.82
N VAL A 366 21.16 5.45 -3.97
CA VAL A 366 21.72 5.80 -5.27
C VAL A 366 20.80 6.78 -6.00
N GLY A 367 21.36 7.88 -6.50
CA GLY A 367 20.69 8.75 -7.46
C GLY A 367 20.82 8.16 -8.87
N LEU A 368 19.72 8.06 -9.61
CA LEU A 368 19.71 7.57 -10.99
C LEU A 368 19.30 8.71 -11.91
N ARG A 369 20.04 8.91 -13.00
CA ARG A 369 19.71 9.88 -14.04
C ARG A 369 19.67 9.20 -15.40
N VAL A 370 18.71 9.59 -16.22
CA VAL A 370 18.57 9.10 -17.60
C VAL A 370 18.73 10.27 -18.56
N ILE A 371 19.84 10.25 -19.30
CA ILE A 371 20.31 11.39 -20.09
C ILE A 371 20.13 11.09 -21.57
N ASP A 372 19.45 11.97 -22.29
CA ASP A 372 19.47 11.95 -23.75
C ASP A 372 20.85 12.38 -24.24
N ARG A 373 21.57 11.48 -24.92
CA ARG A 373 22.95 11.70 -25.39
C ARG A 373 23.09 12.94 -26.28
N ALA A 374 22.07 13.27 -27.07
CA ALA A 374 22.12 14.42 -27.97
C ALA A 374 21.85 15.74 -27.22
N ARG A 375 20.95 15.73 -26.23
CA ARG A 375 20.56 16.93 -25.48
C ARG A 375 21.47 17.19 -24.27
N GLY A 376 22.08 16.16 -23.71
CA GLY A 376 22.89 16.24 -22.49
C GLY A 376 22.08 16.52 -21.22
N THR A 377 20.75 16.37 -21.27
CA THR A 377 19.85 16.66 -20.15
C THR A 377 19.08 15.41 -19.72
N PRO A 378 18.65 15.31 -18.44
CA PRO A 378 17.69 14.32 -18.01
C PRO A 378 16.39 14.40 -18.83
N VAL A 379 15.78 13.26 -19.13
CA VAL A 379 14.53 13.19 -19.90
C VAL A 379 13.55 12.18 -19.31
N PRO A 380 12.22 12.43 -19.42
CA PRO A 380 11.22 11.47 -18.97
C PRO A 380 11.34 10.12 -19.66
N VAL A 381 11.24 9.03 -18.90
CA VAL A 381 11.35 7.64 -19.38
C VAL A 381 10.50 6.69 -18.54
N LYS A 382 10.18 5.52 -19.12
CA LYS A 382 9.76 4.35 -18.36
C LYS A 382 10.98 3.59 -17.87
N LEU A 383 10.97 3.22 -16.59
CA LEU A 383 12.09 2.63 -15.88
C LEU A 383 11.66 1.32 -15.20
N HIS A 384 12.48 0.30 -15.31
CA HIS A 384 12.39 -0.93 -14.53
C HIS A 384 13.75 -1.28 -13.91
N LEU A 385 13.74 -1.71 -12.66
CA LEU A 385 14.91 -2.31 -12.00
C LEU A 385 14.51 -3.55 -11.20
N HIS A 386 15.38 -4.55 -11.22
CA HIS A 386 15.32 -5.67 -10.30
C HIS A 386 16.72 -6.11 -9.83
N GLY A 387 16.77 -6.75 -8.66
CA GLY A 387 18.00 -7.37 -8.15
C GLY A 387 18.18 -8.82 -8.61
N GLU A 388 19.28 -9.45 -8.26
CA GLU A 388 19.61 -10.82 -8.71
C GLU A 388 18.56 -11.88 -8.35
N SER A 389 17.70 -11.62 -7.36
CA SER A 389 16.61 -12.54 -6.99
C SER A 389 15.32 -12.30 -7.77
N GLY A 390 15.31 -11.38 -8.73
CA GLY A 390 14.14 -10.99 -9.51
C GLY A 390 13.20 -10.03 -8.77
N GLU A 391 13.61 -9.55 -7.60
CA GLU A 391 12.83 -8.65 -6.77
C GLU A 391 12.82 -7.23 -7.37
N TYR A 392 11.62 -6.66 -7.53
CA TYR A 392 11.45 -5.28 -7.99
C TYR A 392 12.10 -4.29 -7.03
N LEU A 393 12.82 -3.31 -7.59
CA LEU A 393 13.49 -2.22 -6.89
C LEU A 393 12.82 -0.89 -7.28
N ALA A 394 11.83 -0.49 -6.50
CA ALA A 394 11.08 0.74 -6.73
C ALA A 394 11.86 1.97 -6.24
N PRO A 395 11.70 3.14 -6.89
CA PRO A 395 12.06 4.42 -6.31
C PRO A 395 11.43 4.66 -4.93
N LEU A 396 12.05 5.52 -4.14
CA LEU A 396 11.64 5.77 -2.75
C LEU A 396 10.29 6.44 -2.60
N ASP A 397 9.87 7.18 -3.63
CA ASP A 397 8.65 7.97 -3.73
C ASP A 397 7.62 7.29 -4.64
N ARG A 398 7.70 5.97 -4.81
CA ARG A 398 6.85 5.16 -5.69
C ARG A 398 6.35 3.88 -5.02
N HIS A 399 5.31 3.28 -5.58
CA HIS A 399 4.74 2.05 -5.07
C HIS A 399 5.72 0.87 -5.23
N ARG A 400 5.91 0.12 -4.14
CA ARG A 400 6.65 -1.16 -4.18
C ARG A 400 5.77 -2.32 -4.67
N GLN A 401 4.45 -2.16 -4.53
CA GLN A 401 3.39 -3.10 -4.91
C GLN A 401 2.28 -2.27 -5.57
N PRO A 402 2.40 -1.91 -6.86
CA PRO A 402 1.36 -1.17 -7.58
C PRO A 402 0.05 -1.95 -7.60
N ASN A 403 -1.08 -1.25 -7.76
CA ASN A 403 -2.40 -1.87 -7.86
C ASN A 403 -2.84 -1.95 -9.34
N PRO A 404 -2.90 -3.14 -9.95
CA PRO A 404 -3.30 -3.27 -11.35
C PRO A 404 -4.82 -3.26 -11.57
N ALA A 405 -5.63 -3.14 -10.52
CA ALA A 405 -7.07 -3.15 -10.66
C ALA A 405 -7.60 -1.85 -11.26
N TRP A 406 -8.71 -1.99 -11.99
CA TRP A 406 -9.37 -0.89 -12.70
C TRP A 406 -9.69 0.27 -11.75
N PHE A 407 -9.24 1.48 -12.09
CA PHE A 407 -9.45 2.70 -11.31
C PHE A 407 -8.92 2.65 -9.86
N GLU A 408 -8.02 1.71 -9.52
CA GLU A 408 -7.50 1.57 -8.15
C GLU A 408 -6.06 2.09 -7.96
N ASP A 409 -5.39 2.56 -9.01
CA ASP A 409 -4.07 3.20 -8.92
C ASP A 409 -4.03 4.50 -9.73
N TYR A 410 -3.53 5.56 -9.11
CA TYR A 410 -3.41 6.91 -9.68
C TYR A 410 -1.95 7.37 -9.80
N SER A 411 -1.01 6.51 -9.43
CA SER A 411 0.42 6.80 -9.42
C SER A 411 1.08 6.39 -10.75
N PRO A 412 2.27 6.92 -11.09
CA PRO A 412 2.89 6.77 -12.41
C PRO A 412 3.58 5.40 -12.56
N GLU A 413 2.93 4.32 -12.14
CA GLU A 413 3.40 2.95 -12.28
C GLU A 413 2.76 2.28 -13.51
N PHE A 414 3.50 1.31 -14.07
CA PHE A 414 3.00 0.48 -15.15
C PHE A 414 3.25 -0.99 -14.86
N GLN A 415 2.24 -1.84 -14.99
CA GLN A 415 2.40 -3.28 -14.77
C GLN A 415 2.13 -4.09 -16.04
N HIS A 416 3.19 -4.31 -16.81
CA HIS A 416 3.09 -5.07 -18.06
C HIS A 416 2.65 -6.51 -17.82
N LEU A 417 1.47 -6.86 -18.37
CA LEU A 417 0.81 -8.18 -18.24
C LEU A 417 0.73 -8.68 -16.78
N GLY A 418 0.57 -7.75 -15.82
CA GLY A 418 0.50 -8.09 -14.40
C GLY A 418 1.79 -8.65 -13.80
N ARG A 419 2.92 -8.67 -14.53
CA ARG A 419 4.14 -9.41 -14.13
C ARG A 419 5.43 -8.62 -14.16
N HIS A 420 5.52 -7.60 -15.01
CA HIS A 420 6.71 -6.76 -15.12
C HIS A 420 6.38 -5.33 -14.69
N ARG A 421 6.92 -4.94 -13.53
CA ARG A 421 6.63 -3.68 -12.84
C ARG A 421 7.58 -2.60 -13.31
N CYS A 422 7.05 -1.53 -13.86
CA CYS A 422 7.78 -0.34 -14.30
C CYS A 422 7.25 0.90 -13.59
N VAL A 423 7.99 1.99 -13.73
CA VAL A 423 7.59 3.31 -13.23
C VAL A 423 8.04 4.39 -14.19
N TYR A 424 7.22 5.42 -14.35
CA TYR A 424 7.59 6.61 -15.10
C TYR A 424 8.31 7.60 -14.19
N ILE A 425 9.45 8.11 -14.67
CA ILE A 425 10.23 9.14 -14.01
C ILE A 425 10.45 10.30 -14.98
N ASP A 426 10.68 11.48 -14.45
CA ASP A 426 10.94 12.71 -15.22
C ASP A 426 12.40 12.81 -15.72
N GLY A 427 13.17 11.75 -15.51
CA GLY A 427 14.57 11.61 -15.93
C GLY A 427 15.52 11.44 -14.76
N GLU A 428 15.10 11.75 -13.54
CA GLU A 428 15.89 11.54 -12.32
C GLU A 428 15.06 10.84 -11.25
N THR A 429 15.71 10.02 -10.44
CA THR A 429 15.05 9.40 -9.30
C THR A 429 16.07 8.93 -8.26
N VAL A 430 15.59 8.48 -7.10
CA VAL A 430 16.42 7.99 -6.02
C VAL A 430 15.90 6.63 -5.55
N LEU A 431 16.80 5.64 -5.49
CA LEU A 431 16.47 4.28 -5.09
C LEU A 431 17.43 3.80 -3.98
N ASP A 432 16.99 2.81 -3.21
CA ASP A 432 17.90 1.98 -2.43
C ASP A 432 18.19 0.71 -3.25
N LEU A 433 19.47 0.41 -3.51
CA LEU A 433 19.91 -0.73 -4.33
C LEU A 433 20.70 -1.76 -3.50
N PRO A 434 20.63 -3.07 -3.83
CA PRO A 434 21.45 -4.10 -3.20
C PRO A 434 22.87 -4.11 -3.77
N PRO A 435 23.88 -4.57 -3.01
CA PRO A 435 25.22 -4.76 -3.54
C PRO A 435 25.27 -5.89 -4.59
N GLY A 436 26.08 -5.70 -5.63
CA GLY A 436 26.22 -6.63 -6.77
C GLY A 436 25.42 -6.20 -8.00
N ARG A 437 25.01 -7.17 -8.82
CA ARG A 437 24.31 -6.93 -10.09
C ARG A 437 22.89 -6.42 -9.86
N VAL A 438 22.58 -5.31 -10.52
CA VAL A 438 21.22 -4.77 -10.68
C VAL A 438 20.91 -4.70 -12.17
N PHE A 439 19.73 -5.19 -12.53
CA PHE A 439 19.26 -5.25 -13.90
C PHE A 439 18.36 -4.06 -14.16
N VAL A 440 18.68 -3.29 -15.19
CA VAL A 440 18.00 -2.04 -15.51
C VAL A 440 17.45 -2.10 -16.91
N GLU A 441 16.22 -1.62 -17.07
CA GLU A 441 15.56 -1.37 -18.33
C GLU A 441 15.04 0.07 -18.37
N VAL A 442 15.31 0.75 -19.48
CA VAL A 442 14.87 2.12 -19.76
C VAL A 442 14.32 2.16 -21.18
N SER A 443 13.12 2.73 -21.33
CA SER A 443 12.50 2.94 -22.65
C SER A 443 11.89 4.33 -22.78
N LYS A 444 11.88 4.85 -24.01
CA LYS A 444 11.28 6.15 -24.35
C LYS A 444 10.65 6.15 -25.75
N GLY A 445 9.45 5.60 -25.87
CA GLY A 445 8.76 5.47 -27.15
C GLY A 445 9.56 4.74 -28.22
N PHE A 446 9.20 4.96 -29.49
CA PHE A 446 9.80 4.25 -30.62
C PHE A 446 11.03 4.93 -31.23
N GLU A 447 11.26 6.23 -30.96
CA GLU A 447 12.41 6.94 -31.51
C GLU A 447 13.73 6.65 -30.80
N ILE A 448 13.65 6.24 -29.54
CA ILE A 448 14.79 5.94 -28.69
C ILE A 448 15.02 4.43 -28.66
N ARG A 449 16.27 4.02 -28.81
CA ARG A 449 16.65 2.61 -28.62
C ARG A 449 16.48 2.26 -27.13
N PRO A 450 15.67 1.25 -26.76
CA PRO A 450 15.58 0.81 -25.38
C PRO A 450 16.94 0.35 -24.84
N VAL A 451 17.20 0.65 -23.58
CA VAL A 451 18.43 0.26 -22.89
C VAL A 451 18.10 -0.83 -21.88
N ARG A 452 18.71 -2.01 -22.05
CA ARG A 452 18.72 -3.07 -21.04
C ARG A 452 20.16 -3.35 -20.67
N LYS A 453 20.53 -3.05 -19.42
CA LYS A 453 21.90 -3.18 -18.94
C LYS A 453 21.96 -3.77 -17.54
N VAL A 454 23.09 -4.37 -17.22
CA VAL A 454 23.43 -4.79 -15.87
C VAL A 454 24.41 -3.77 -15.31
N ILE A 455 24.14 -3.26 -14.12
CA ILE A 455 25.03 -2.36 -13.38
C ILE A 455 25.57 -3.08 -12.15
N GLU A 456 26.82 -2.82 -11.80
CA GLU A 456 27.42 -3.30 -10.55
C GLU A 456 27.31 -2.22 -9.47
N VAL A 457 26.66 -2.56 -8.37
CA VAL A 457 26.47 -1.67 -7.22
C VAL A 457 27.47 -2.05 -6.12
N GLY A 458 28.39 -1.13 -5.83
CA GLY A 458 29.38 -1.27 -4.77
C GLY A 458 29.19 -0.25 -3.64
N PRO A 459 30.02 -0.33 -2.59
CA PRO A 459 29.98 0.62 -1.46
C PRO A 459 30.18 2.09 -1.85
N ALA A 460 30.84 2.36 -2.99
CA ALA A 460 31.12 3.71 -3.49
C ALA A 460 30.08 4.23 -4.51
N THR A 461 29.11 3.41 -4.93
CA THR A 461 28.11 3.82 -5.93
C THR A 461 27.16 4.86 -5.31
N GLU A 462 27.25 6.12 -5.71
CA GLU A 462 26.35 7.20 -5.26
C GLU A 462 25.37 7.62 -6.35
N THR A 463 25.83 7.60 -7.59
CA THR A 463 25.04 7.96 -8.77
C THR A 463 25.20 6.91 -9.86
N VAL A 464 24.17 6.76 -10.69
CA VAL A 464 24.17 5.94 -11.90
C VAL A 464 23.54 6.76 -13.03
N ASP A 465 24.33 6.97 -14.07
CA ASP A 465 23.84 7.61 -15.29
C ASP A 465 23.52 6.54 -16.34
N ILE A 466 22.42 6.75 -17.04
CA ILE A 466 21.96 5.91 -18.14
C ILE A 466 21.79 6.81 -19.36
N GLU A 467 22.68 6.66 -20.32
CA GLU A 467 22.54 7.35 -21.60
C GLU A 467 21.55 6.60 -22.49
N ILE A 468 20.64 7.34 -23.11
CA ILE A 468 19.74 6.84 -24.14
C ILE A 468 20.04 7.55 -25.46
N GLU A 469 19.81 6.84 -26.56
CA GLU A 469 20.15 7.31 -27.91
C GLU A 469 18.94 7.24 -28.83
N ARG A 470 18.68 8.34 -29.53
CA ARG A 470 17.70 8.40 -30.60
C ARG A 470 18.23 7.70 -31.84
N VAL A 471 17.47 6.74 -32.34
CA VAL A 471 17.83 5.90 -33.49
C VAL A 471 16.87 6.05 -34.68
N LEU A 472 15.70 6.65 -34.47
CA LEU A 472 14.75 6.93 -35.55
C LEU A 472 14.37 8.42 -35.56
N PRO A 473 14.49 9.13 -36.70
CA PRO A 473 14.18 10.55 -36.80
C PRO A 473 12.73 10.78 -37.30
N TRP A 474 11.73 10.12 -36.70
CA TRP A 474 10.34 10.21 -37.20
C TRP A 474 9.78 11.62 -37.08
N ARG A 475 10.00 12.30 -35.95
CA ARG A 475 9.59 13.68 -35.73
C ARG A 475 10.26 14.68 -36.67
N GLU A 476 11.54 14.49 -36.96
CA GLU A 476 12.26 15.33 -37.95
C GLU A 476 11.72 15.15 -39.37
N ARG A 477 11.05 14.01 -39.62
CA ARG A 477 10.33 13.72 -40.87
C ARG A 477 8.87 14.17 -40.83
N GLY A 478 8.46 14.90 -39.80
CA GLY A 478 7.11 15.47 -39.67
C GLY A 478 6.06 14.54 -39.07
N TRP A 479 6.45 13.39 -38.49
CA TRP A 479 5.51 12.52 -37.77
C TRP A 479 5.28 13.02 -36.35
N VAL A 480 4.03 12.95 -35.88
CA VAL A 480 3.62 13.29 -34.51
C VAL A 480 2.84 12.12 -33.96
N THR A 481 3.21 11.65 -32.77
CA THR A 481 2.51 10.56 -32.08
C THR A 481 1.38 11.13 -31.23
N ALA A 482 0.24 10.44 -31.22
CA ALA A 482 -0.89 10.82 -30.39
C ALA A 482 -1.57 9.58 -29.81
N ASP A 483 -2.02 9.71 -28.57
CA ASP A 483 -2.97 8.80 -27.95
C ASP A 483 -4.31 9.53 -27.81
N THR A 484 -5.32 8.97 -28.45
CA THR A 484 -6.66 9.58 -28.53
C THR A 484 -7.56 9.23 -27.35
N HIS A 485 -7.14 8.29 -26.48
CA HIS A 485 -8.02 7.70 -25.48
C HIS A 485 -7.26 7.21 -24.24
N VAL A 486 -7.28 8.00 -23.17
CA VAL A 486 -6.66 7.68 -21.86
C VAL A 486 -7.61 8.04 -20.73
N HIS A 487 -7.66 7.22 -19.67
CA HIS A 487 -8.47 7.45 -18.47
C HIS A 487 -7.64 7.44 -17.17
N PHE A 488 -8.25 7.94 -16.10
CA PHE A 488 -7.85 7.76 -14.69
C PHE A 488 -6.49 8.32 -14.26
N LEU A 489 -5.86 9.14 -15.10
CA LEU A 489 -4.66 9.89 -14.75
C LEU A 489 -5.01 11.33 -14.37
N SER A 490 -4.20 11.96 -13.53
CA SER A 490 -4.18 13.42 -13.45
C SER A 490 -3.52 14.01 -14.70
N PRO A 491 -3.85 15.24 -15.15
CA PRO A 491 -3.20 15.82 -16.32
C PRO A 491 -1.65 15.90 -16.21
N PRO A 492 -1.05 16.25 -15.06
CA PRO A 492 0.41 16.16 -14.90
C PRO A 492 0.98 14.74 -15.01
N THR A 493 0.28 13.72 -14.48
CA THR A 493 0.71 12.32 -14.62
C THR A 493 0.64 11.89 -16.08
N ALA A 494 -0.47 12.19 -16.78
CA ALA A 494 -0.61 11.90 -18.20
C ALA A 494 0.49 12.57 -19.06
N LEU A 495 0.92 13.78 -18.68
CA LEU A 495 2.01 14.49 -19.36
C LEU A 495 3.35 13.77 -19.16
N LEU A 496 3.62 13.32 -17.93
CA LEU A 496 4.81 12.55 -17.60
C LEU A 496 4.85 11.22 -18.38
N GLU A 497 3.76 10.45 -18.34
CA GLU A 497 3.67 9.16 -19.04
C GLU A 497 3.77 9.35 -20.56
N GLY A 498 3.04 10.33 -21.13
CA GLY A 498 3.10 10.64 -22.55
C GLY A 498 4.52 11.01 -22.99
N ALA A 499 5.20 11.89 -22.24
CA ALA A 499 6.58 12.24 -22.52
C ALA A 499 7.52 11.02 -22.40
N ALA A 500 7.31 10.18 -21.40
CA ALA A 500 8.09 8.97 -21.16
C ALA A 500 7.86 7.87 -22.21
N GLU A 501 6.66 7.76 -22.77
CA GLU A 501 6.32 6.81 -23.84
C GLU A 501 6.52 7.41 -25.25
N GLY A 502 7.01 8.65 -25.35
CA GLY A 502 7.22 9.31 -26.64
C GLY A 502 5.92 9.61 -27.39
N VAL A 503 4.82 9.86 -26.67
CA VAL A 503 3.51 10.27 -27.18
C VAL A 503 3.36 11.79 -27.08
N ASN A 504 3.40 12.49 -28.23
CA ASN A 504 3.39 13.96 -28.26
C ASN A 504 2.07 14.59 -27.82
N VAL A 505 0.94 13.95 -28.12
CA VAL A 505 -0.38 14.46 -27.76
C VAL A 505 -1.18 13.36 -27.07
N VAL A 506 -1.52 13.57 -25.80
CA VAL A 506 -2.38 12.68 -25.02
C VAL A 506 -3.74 13.33 -24.85
N ASN A 507 -4.80 12.62 -25.20
CA ASN A 507 -6.17 13.02 -24.90
C ASN A 507 -6.65 12.25 -23.66
N LEU A 508 -6.67 12.96 -22.53
CA LEU A 508 -7.20 12.45 -21.27
C LEU A 508 -8.71 12.65 -21.26
N LEU A 509 -9.49 11.58 -21.23
CA LEU A 509 -10.94 11.65 -21.39
C LEU A 509 -11.64 11.62 -20.04
N ALA A 510 -12.43 12.64 -19.76
CA ALA A 510 -13.42 12.59 -18.70
C ALA A 510 -14.60 11.72 -19.14
N SER A 511 -15.14 10.90 -18.24
CA SER A 511 -16.28 10.03 -18.57
C SER A 511 -17.17 9.75 -17.36
N GLN A 512 -18.27 9.07 -17.62
CA GLN A 512 -19.24 8.59 -16.64
C GLN A 512 -19.32 7.06 -16.71
N TRP A 513 -19.39 6.44 -15.53
CA TRP A 513 -19.49 4.99 -15.32
C TRP A 513 -20.62 4.74 -14.33
N GLY A 514 -21.86 4.83 -14.81
CA GLY A 514 -23.03 4.86 -13.94
C GLY A 514 -23.07 6.14 -13.09
N GLU A 515 -22.90 6.00 -11.77
CA GLU A 515 -22.82 7.14 -10.83
C GLU A 515 -21.40 7.71 -10.69
N LEU A 516 -20.37 6.98 -11.12
CA LEU A 516 -18.98 7.40 -11.03
C LEU A 516 -18.65 8.36 -12.17
N MET A 517 -18.07 9.52 -11.84
CA MET A 517 -17.60 10.52 -12.80
C MET A 517 -16.08 10.67 -12.65
N THR A 518 -15.32 10.51 -13.73
CA THR A 518 -13.85 10.56 -13.72
C THR A 518 -13.34 11.77 -14.49
N ASN A 519 -12.30 12.42 -13.98
CA ASN A 519 -11.62 13.59 -14.59
C ASN A 519 -12.52 14.81 -14.94
N VAL A 520 -13.81 14.83 -14.56
CA VAL A 520 -14.73 15.95 -14.85
C VAL A 520 -14.22 17.28 -14.28
N GLY A 521 -13.57 17.24 -13.12
CA GLY A 521 -12.97 18.43 -12.51
C GLY A 521 -11.72 18.96 -13.23
N ASP A 522 -11.09 18.14 -14.07
CA ASP A 522 -9.93 18.52 -14.87
C ASP A 522 -10.31 19.17 -16.21
N PHE A 523 -11.56 18.98 -16.67
CA PHE A 523 -12.05 19.58 -17.90
C PHE A 523 -12.36 21.07 -17.70
N ASP A 524 -11.71 21.94 -18.48
CA ASP A 524 -11.95 23.39 -18.46
C ASP A 524 -12.21 23.99 -19.85
N GLY A 525 -12.18 23.17 -20.90
CA GLY A 525 -12.39 23.60 -22.27
C GLY A 525 -11.39 24.63 -22.80
N LYS A 526 -10.27 24.90 -22.13
CA LYS A 526 -9.27 25.90 -22.59
C LYS A 526 -7.79 25.54 -22.39
N THR A 527 -7.43 24.81 -21.34
CA THR A 527 -6.03 24.50 -21.00
C THR A 527 -5.52 23.29 -21.78
N THR A 528 -4.34 23.43 -22.39
CA THR A 528 -3.55 22.33 -22.92
C THR A 528 -2.29 22.25 -22.08
N PHE A 529 -2.18 21.23 -21.23
CA PHE A 529 -1.02 21.05 -20.37
C PHE A 529 0.22 20.77 -21.22
N GLY A 530 1.37 21.30 -20.80
CA GLY A 530 2.62 21.21 -21.56
C GLY A 530 2.75 22.20 -22.73
N ALA A 531 1.67 22.87 -23.14
CA ALA A 531 1.75 23.96 -24.10
C ALA A 531 2.47 25.19 -23.52
N LYS A 532 3.08 26.02 -24.39
CA LYS A 532 3.81 27.23 -23.98
C LYS A 532 2.93 28.23 -23.25
N GLU A 533 1.68 28.36 -23.69
CA GLU A 533 0.66 29.23 -23.09
C GLU A 533 0.27 28.78 -21.68
N SER A 534 0.51 27.51 -21.35
CA SER A 534 0.24 26.91 -20.03
C SER A 534 1.54 26.64 -19.24
N GLY A 535 2.66 27.25 -19.65
CA GLY A 535 3.95 27.19 -18.94
C GLY A 535 4.85 25.99 -19.28
N GLY A 536 4.50 25.18 -20.28
CA GLY A 536 5.35 24.09 -20.78
C GLY A 536 6.27 24.51 -21.94
N ASP A 537 6.97 23.55 -22.52
CA ASP A 537 7.87 23.75 -23.67
C ASP A 537 7.16 23.62 -25.04
N GLY A 538 5.95 23.06 -25.06
CA GLY A 538 5.15 22.75 -26.24
C GLY A 538 5.53 21.43 -26.93
N GLU A 539 6.42 20.62 -26.34
CA GLU A 539 6.88 19.35 -26.94
C GLU A 539 5.91 18.19 -26.68
N TRP A 540 5.35 18.16 -25.49
CA TRP A 540 4.42 17.13 -25.00
C TRP A 540 3.16 17.82 -24.53
N LEU A 541 2.01 17.35 -24.98
CA LEU A 541 0.73 18.02 -24.78
C LEU A 541 -0.28 17.05 -24.17
N VAL A 542 -1.01 17.50 -23.16
CA VAL A 542 -2.21 16.81 -22.68
C VAL A 542 -3.41 17.74 -22.83
N ARG A 543 -4.46 17.24 -23.45
CA ARG A 543 -5.74 17.95 -23.55
C ARG A 543 -6.84 17.08 -22.93
N VAL A 544 -7.60 17.66 -22.01
CA VAL A 544 -8.75 16.98 -21.42
C VAL A 544 -9.93 17.08 -22.39
N GLY A 545 -10.42 15.93 -22.84
CA GLY A 545 -11.63 15.76 -23.65
C GLY A 545 -12.69 14.98 -22.88
N THR A 546 -13.67 14.41 -23.58
CA THR A 546 -14.61 13.48 -22.97
C THR A 546 -14.76 12.21 -23.79
N GLU A 547 -14.99 11.09 -23.13
CA GLU A 547 -15.57 9.91 -23.75
C GLU A 547 -17.05 9.88 -23.40
N ASN A 548 -17.89 10.16 -24.39
CA ASN A 548 -19.33 10.13 -24.25
C ASN A 548 -19.86 8.76 -24.72
N ARG A 549 -20.79 8.17 -23.97
CA ARG A 549 -21.09 6.74 -24.13
C ARG A 549 -22.56 6.38 -24.01
N GLN A 550 -22.93 5.36 -24.77
CA GLN A 550 -24.24 4.76 -24.79
C GLN A 550 -24.08 3.25 -25.03
N HIS A 551 -24.78 2.44 -24.24
CA HIS A 551 -24.56 1.00 -24.15
C HIS A 551 -24.76 0.24 -25.48
N VAL A 552 -25.62 0.74 -26.35
CA VAL A 552 -25.99 0.13 -27.64
C VAL A 552 -25.64 1.06 -28.82
N LEU A 553 -25.98 2.35 -28.71
CA LEU A 553 -25.79 3.33 -29.77
C LEU A 553 -24.30 3.48 -30.14
N GLY A 554 -23.40 3.42 -29.15
CA GLY A 554 -21.96 3.50 -29.35
C GLY A 554 -21.28 4.41 -28.34
N HIS A 555 -19.95 4.46 -28.43
CA HIS A 555 -19.12 5.39 -27.68
C HIS A 555 -18.52 6.41 -28.66
N ILE A 556 -18.14 7.59 -28.16
CA ILE A 556 -17.55 8.67 -28.95
C ILE A 556 -16.59 9.51 -28.11
N SER A 557 -15.35 9.62 -28.56
CA SER A 557 -14.33 10.47 -27.95
C SER A 557 -14.42 11.87 -28.58
N LEU A 558 -14.66 12.88 -27.74
CA LEU A 558 -14.79 14.28 -28.13
C LEU A 558 -13.49 15.01 -27.75
N LEU A 559 -12.68 15.35 -28.75
CA LEU A 559 -11.31 15.81 -28.55
C LEU A 559 -11.15 17.29 -28.89
N GLY A 560 -10.31 18.00 -28.13
CA GLY A 560 -9.85 19.35 -28.46
C GLY A 560 -10.90 20.47 -28.42
N TYR A 561 -12.17 20.16 -28.15
CA TYR A 561 -13.26 21.14 -28.16
C TYR A 561 -13.09 22.21 -27.06
N LYS A 562 -13.70 23.38 -27.29
CA LYS A 562 -13.55 24.57 -26.43
C LYS A 562 -14.85 24.96 -25.75
N GLY A 563 -14.74 25.50 -24.55
CA GLY A 563 -15.87 26.03 -23.81
C GLY A 563 -16.46 25.04 -22.82
N ARG A 564 -17.78 24.87 -22.83
CA ARG A 564 -18.48 24.07 -21.80
C ARG A 564 -18.46 22.59 -22.17
N LEU A 565 -18.25 21.75 -21.16
CA LEU A 565 -18.39 20.30 -21.30
C LEU A 565 -19.72 19.92 -21.97
N ILE A 566 -19.65 18.99 -22.93
CA ILE A 566 -20.81 18.53 -23.70
C ILE A 566 -21.55 17.48 -22.86
N ALA A 567 -22.61 17.92 -22.18
CA ALA A 567 -23.45 17.09 -21.33
C ALA A 567 -24.79 16.71 -22.02
N PRO A 568 -25.40 15.56 -21.64
CA PRO A 568 -24.85 14.54 -20.74
C PRO A 568 -23.65 13.81 -21.39
N MET A 569 -22.75 13.25 -20.57
CA MET A 569 -21.62 12.46 -21.09
C MET A 569 -22.06 11.05 -21.44
N CYS A 570 -22.89 10.41 -20.61
CA CYS A 570 -23.48 9.12 -20.93
C CYS A 570 -25.01 9.20 -20.91
N ALA A 571 -25.68 8.36 -21.71
CA ALA A 571 -27.15 8.40 -21.86
C ALA A 571 -27.78 7.00 -21.82
N GLY A 572 -28.46 6.68 -20.72
CA GLY A 572 -29.10 5.40 -20.49
C GLY A 572 -28.17 4.17 -20.51
N GLY A 573 -28.70 3.02 -20.12
CA GLY A 573 -27.96 1.75 -20.03
C GLY A 573 -27.16 1.60 -18.72
N PRO A 574 -27.34 0.48 -17.98
CA PRO A 574 -26.90 0.35 -16.58
C PRO A 574 -25.37 0.24 -16.31
N ASP A 575 -24.50 0.28 -17.33
CA ASP A 575 -23.03 0.29 -17.17
C ASP A 575 -22.37 1.60 -17.67
N GLU A 576 -23.18 2.50 -18.24
CA GLU A 576 -22.75 3.74 -18.90
C GLU A 576 -23.25 4.94 -18.09
N SER A 577 -24.57 5.01 -17.95
CA SER A 577 -25.32 6.08 -17.30
C SER A 577 -26.00 5.54 -16.04
N ALA A 578 -26.60 6.40 -15.22
CA ALA A 578 -27.22 5.95 -13.98
C ALA A 578 -28.48 5.11 -14.24
N LEU A 579 -28.85 4.27 -13.27
CA LEU A 579 -30.06 3.45 -13.38
C LEU A 579 -31.30 4.35 -13.50
N GLY A 580 -31.99 4.25 -14.64
CA GLY A 580 -33.21 5.03 -14.92
C GLY A 580 -32.99 6.21 -15.87
N ASP A 581 -31.73 6.52 -16.24
CA ASP A 581 -31.44 7.55 -17.23
C ASP A 581 -31.97 7.14 -18.61
N ALA A 582 -32.54 8.11 -19.33
CA ALA A 582 -33.11 7.90 -20.66
C ALA A 582 -32.03 7.97 -21.75
N VAL A 583 -32.31 7.35 -22.90
CA VAL A 583 -31.56 7.61 -24.14
C VAL A 583 -32.06 8.93 -24.71
N GLU A 584 -31.53 10.05 -24.20
CA GLU A 584 -32.00 11.40 -24.52
C GLU A 584 -31.14 12.13 -25.57
N ILE A 585 -30.02 11.53 -26.00
CA ILE A 585 -29.09 12.10 -26.98
C ILE A 585 -28.47 10.99 -27.85
N LEU A 586 -28.21 11.33 -29.11
CA LEU A 586 -27.59 10.45 -30.11
C LEU A 586 -26.09 10.73 -30.23
N LEU A 587 -25.31 9.77 -30.76
CA LEU A 587 -23.88 9.96 -31.03
C LEU A 587 -23.63 11.10 -32.02
N MET A 588 -24.49 11.20 -33.03
CA MET A 588 -24.40 12.26 -34.03
C MET A 588 -24.59 13.65 -33.43
N GLU A 589 -25.48 13.78 -32.44
CA GLU A 589 -25.71 15.06 -31.76
C GLU A 589 -24.51 15.45 -30.88
N TRP A 590 -23.88 14.49 -30.19
CA TRP A 590 -22.60 14.74 -29.51
C TRP A 590 -21.53 15.22 -30.48
N ALA A 591 -21.42 14.59 -31.66
CA ALA A 591 -20.45 14.96 -32.68
C ALA A 591 -20.70 16.38 -33.26
N GLU A 592 -21.96 16.73 -33.53
CA GLU A 592 -22.34 18.07 -33.99
C GLU A 592 -22.00 19.15 -32.96
N ARG A 593 -22.29 18.89 -31.68
CA ARG A 593 -21.93 19.81 -30.58
C ARG A 593 -20.41 19.94 -30.44
N CYS A 594 -19.66 18.85 -30.59
CA CYS A 594 -18.20 18.87 -30.57
C CYS A 594 -17.63 19.75 -31.69
N ARG A 595 -18.13 19.57 -32.91
CA ARG A 595 -17.74 20.39 -34.07
C ARG A 595 -18.11 21.85 -33.89
N ALA A 596 -19.29 22.16 -33.36
CA ALA A 596 -19.70 23.53 -33.05
C ALA A 596 -18.79 24.20 -32.01
N GLN A 597 -18.16 23.42 -31.13
CA GLN A 597 -17.15 23.86 -30.17
C GLN A 597 -15.71 23.75 -30.70
N GLY A 598 -15.52 23.48 -31.99
CA GLY A 598 -14.23 23.43 -32.66
C GLY A 598 -13.38 22.20 -32.33
N GLY A 599 -14.00 21.12 -31.85
CA GLY A 599 -13.34 19.83 -31.63
C GLY A 599 -13.50 18.85 -32.79
N ILE A 600 -12.98 17.65 -32.57
CA ILE A 600 -13.10 16.49 -33.47
C ILE A 600 -13.69 15.30 -32.72
N SER A 601 -14.38 14.44 -33.44
CA SER A 601 -15.04 13.26 -32.91
C SER A 601 -14.37 11.99 -33.44
N VAL A 602 -14.02 11.10 -32.52
CA VAL A 602 -13.41 9.80 -32.82
C VAL A 602 -14.34 8.71 -32.31
N LEU A 603 -14.53 7.64 -33.07
CA LEU A 603 -15.19 6.43 -32.55
C LEU A 603 -14.14 5.57 -31.85
N PRO A 604 -14.18 5.47 -30.51
CA PRO A 604 -13.23 4.67 -29.77
C PRO A 604 -13.47 3.18 -29.94
N HIS A 605 -12.42 2.39 -29.69
CA HIS A 605 -12.43 0.92 -29.73
C HIS A 605 -13.32 0.34 -30.85
N PHE A 606 -13.18 0.95 -32.04
CA PHE A 606 -13.99 0.63 -33.20
C PHE A 606 -13.78 -0.85 -33.55
N PRO A 607 -14.85 -1.60 -33.83
CA PRO A 607 -16.17 -1.11 -34.25
C PRO A 607 -17.25 -1.14 -33.17
N ASN A 608 -16.98 -1.59 -31.95
CA ASN A 608 -18.01 -1.83 -30.93
C ASN A 608 -18.05 -0.71 -29.88
N PRO A 609 -19.23 -0.38 -29.30
CA PRO A 609 -20.58 -0.76 -29.74
C PRO A 609 -20.95 -0.11 -31.08
N ARG A 610 -21.81 -0.75 -31.88
CA ARG A 610 -21.87 -0.55 -33.35
C ARG A 610 -23.02 0.31 -33.89
N CYS A 611 -24.09 0.53 -33.13
CA CYS A 611 -25.39 0.86 -33.72
C CYS A 611 -25.36 2.16 -34.55
N GLU A 612 -24.97 3.30 -33.98
CA GLU A 612 -24.96 4.58 -34.70
C GLU A 612 -23.64 4.88 -35.44
N ASN A 613 -22.62 4.05 -35.30
CA ASN A 613 -21.30 4.26 -35.93
C ASN A 613 -21.44 4.47 -37.44
N ALA A 614 -22.23 3.64 -38.12
CA ALA A 614 -22.42 3.74 -39.57
C ALA A 614 -23.09 5.06 -39.98
N ALA A 615 -24.09 5.52 -39.22
CA ALA A 615 -24.77 6.77 -39.49
C ALA A 615 -23.82 7.96 -39.31
N GLY A 616 -23.06 8.00 -38.21
CA GLY A 616 -22.08 9.05 -37.94
C GLY A 616 -20.96 9.12 -38.98
N LEU A 617 -20.44 7.97 -39.42
CA LEU A 617 -19.40 7.89 -40.45
C LEU A 617 -19.90 8.33 -41.83
N ILE A 618 -21.08 7.88 -42.24
CA ILE A 618 -21.65 8.23 -43.56
C ILE A 618 -22.06 9.71 -43.61
N ALA A 619 -22.59 10.24 -42.50
CA ALA A 619 -22.93 11.66 -42.37
C ALA A 619 -21.70 12.58 -42.32
N GLY A 620 -20.48 12.03 -42.24
CA GLY A 620 -19.24 12.81 -42.12
C GLY A 620 -19.12 13.52 -40.78
N LEU A 621 -19.79 13.01 -39.74
CA LEU A 621 -19.78 13.58 -38.39
C LEU A 621 -18.64 13.04 -37.52
N ILE A 622 -18.01 11.93 -37.94
CA ILE A 622 -16.90 11.28 -37.27
C ILE A 622 -15.65 11.44 -38.13
N GLU A 623 -14.57 11.99 -37.56
CA GLU A 623 -13.33 12.26 -38.26
C GLU A 623 -12.36 11.07 -38.26
N ALA A 624 -12.41 10.20 -37.23
CA ALA A 624 -11.52 9.05 -37.12
C ALA A 624 -12.14 7.85 -36.39
N VAL A 625 -11.52 6.68 -36.57
CA VAL A 625 -11.84 5.43 -35.85
C VAL A 625 -10.59 4.89 -35.15
N GLU A 626 -10.74 4.43 -33.91
CA GLU A 626 -9.65 3.82 -33.15
C GLU A 626 -9.44 2.34 -33.52
N MET A 627 -8.19 1.95 -33.74
CA MET A 627 -7.81 0.55 -33.91
C MET A 627 -7.19 0.02 -32.61
N THR A 628 -8.05 -0.41 -31.68
CA THR A 628 -7.65 -0.91 -30.36
C THR A 628 -7.61 -2.43 -30.35
N SER A 629 -6.64 -3.02 -29.63
CA SER A 629 -6.59 -4.46 -29.35
C SER A 629 -6.63 -4.71 -27.85
N TRP A 630 -7.84 -4.62 -27.28
CA TRP A 630 -8.07 -4.89 -25.85
C TRP A 630 -7.63 -6.30 -25.48
N GLY A 631 -6.96 -6.43 -24.34
CA GLY A 631 -6.53 -7.73 -23.78
C GLY A 631 -5.44 -8.46 -24.59
N ASN A 632 -5.10 -8.01 -25.79
CA ASN A 632 -4.04 -8.60 -26.62
C ASN A 632 -3.24 -7.52 -27.36
N LEU A 633 -2.53 -6.69 -26.58
CA LEU A 633 -1.78 -5.53 -27.06
C LEU A 633 -0.73 -5.84 -28.16
N TYR A 634 -0.33 -7.11 -28.31
CA TYR A 634 0.70 -7.54 -29.26
C TYR A 634 0.16 -8.27 -30.49
N ALA A 635 -1.14 -8.56 -30.58
CA ALA A 635 -1.73 -9.11 -31.80
C ALA A 635 -1.77 -8.10 -32.97
N GLY A 636 -1.47 -6.82 -32.71
CA GLY A 636 -1.58 -5.75 -33.69
C GLY A 636 -3.01 -5.24 -33.78
N ILE A 637 -3.44 -4.89 -35.00
CA ILE A 637 -4.81 -4.40 -35.25
C ILE A 637 -5.76 -5.59 -35.26
N ASP A 638 -6.86 -5.48 -34.51
CA ASP A 638 -7.90 -6.50 -34.48
C ASP A 638 -8.45 -6.79 -35.90
N PRO A 639 -8.45 -8.07 -36.36
CA PRO A 639 -8.92 -8.42 -37.70
C PRO A 639 -10.38 -8.04 -37.96
N TYR A 640 -11.21 -8.01 -36.91
CA TYR A 640 -12.63 -7.68 -37.03
C TYR A 640 -12.84 -6.17 -37.21
N SER A 641 -12.11 -5.32 -36.48
CA SER A 641 -12.01 -3.89 -36.72
C SER A 641 -11.52 -3.60 -38.14
N LEU A 642 -10.47 -4.30 -38.59
CA LEU A 642 -9.92 -4.12 -39.93
C LEU A 642 -10.93 -4.51 -41.02
N SER A 643 -11.66 -5.61 -40.85
CA SER A 643 -12.71 -6.02 -41.78
C SER A 643 -13.83 -4.98 -41.90
N ASP A 644 -14.25 -4.39 -40.78
CA ASP A 644 -15.30 -3.38 -40.80
C ASP A 644 -14.80 -2.05 -41.38
N TYR A 645 -13.54 -1.69 -41.15
CA TYR A 645 -12.90 -0.55 -41.81
C TYR A 645 -12.84 -0.72 -43.33
N TYR A 646 -12.43 -1.89 -43.82
CA TYR A 646 -12.41 -2.17 -45.25
C TYR A 646 -13.80 -2.13 -45.88
N ARG A 647 -14.87 -2.45 -45.15
CA ARG A 647 -16.24 -2.25 -45.62
C ARG A 647 -16.51 -0.78 -45.95
N TYR A 648 -16.18 0.15 -45.05
CA TYR A 648 -16.34 1.58 -45.31
C TYR A 648 -15.45 2.06 -46.46
N LEU A 649 -14.20 1.60 -46.51
CA LEU A 649 -13.26 1.93 -47.58
C LEU A 649 -13.78 1.48 -48.95
N ASN A 650 -14.32 0.27 -49.04
CA ASN A 650 -14.92 -0.28 -50.26
C ASN A 650 -16.20 0.47 -50.68
N CYS A 651 -16.92 1.07 -49.72
CA CYS A 651 -18.04 1.97 -49.98
C CYS A 651 -17.61 3.41 -50.34
N GLY A 652 -16.30 3.70 -50.44
CA GLY A 652 -15.77 5.01 -50.80
C GLY A 652 -15.55 5.97 -49.63
N HIS A 653 -15.77 5.53 -48.39
CA HIS A 653 -15.53 6.33 -47.19
C HIS A 653 -14.09 6.14 -46.71
N ARG A 654 -13.26 7.18 -46.85
CA ARG A 654 -11.87 7.20 -46.38
C ARG A 654 -11.80 7.88 -45.02
N ILE A 655 -11.86 7.08 -43.96
CA ILE A 655 -11.86 7.56 -42.58
C ILE A 655 -10.44 7.46 -42.01
N ALA A 656 -10.03 8.45 -41.22
CA ALA A 656 -8.73 8.41 -40.56
C ALA A 656 -8.70 7.28 -39.53
N VAL A 657 -7.52 6.66 -39.38
CA VAL A 657 -7.27 5.61 -38.40
C VAL A 657 -6.36 6.16 -37.32
N VAL A 658 -6.75 6.01 -36.06
CA VAL A 658 -5.98 6.47 -34.90
C VAL A 658 -5.76 5.33 -33.90
N GLY A 659 -4.83 5.53 -32.97
CA GLY A 659 -4.64 4.66 -31.81
C GLY A 659 -5.17 5.33 -30.56
N GLY A 660 -5.93 4.58 -29.77
CA GLY A 660 -6.33 4.93 -28.41
C GLY A 660 -5.94 3.78 -27.50
N THR A 661 -5.15 4.03 -26.45
CA THR A 661 -4.74 2.94 -25.54
C THR A 661 -5.88 2.45 -24.67
N ASP A 662 -6.84 3.33 -24.38
CA ASP A 662 -7.91 3.12 -23.42
C ASP A 662 -7.34 2.65 -22.07
N LYS A 663 -6.26 3.33 -21.63
CA LYS A 663 -5.58 3.02 -20.37
C LYS A 663 -6.52 3.26 -19.20
N MET A 664 -6.75 2.21 -18.41
CA MET A 664 -7.68 2.19 -17.27
C MET A 664 -7.07 1.59 -15.97
N SER A 665 -5.77 1.27 -15.97
CA SER A 665 -5.06 0.72 -14.82
C SER A 665 -3.57 1.06 -14.88
N ALA A 666 -2.85 0.79 -13.79
CA ALA A 666 -1.39 0.82 -13.74
C ALA A 666 -0.79 -0.11 -14.81
#